data_AF-A0A495MG90-F1
#
_entry.id   AF-A0A495MG90-F1
#
_cell.length_a   1.000
_cell.length_b   1.000
_cell.length_c   1.000
_cell.angle_alpha   90.00
_cell.angle_beta   90.00
_cell.angle_gamma   90.00
#
_symmetry.space_group_name_H-M   'P 1'
#
loop_
_entity.id
_entity.type
_entity.pdbx_description
1 polymer ?
#
loop_
_entity_poly.entity_id
_entity_poly.type
_entity_poly.pdbx_seq_one_letter_code
_entity_poly.pdbx_strand_id
1 'polypeptide(L)'
;MEKHYFDSIYQRTKTLGFLKIVLFFISINSFSQTVLINPNSDGGFENGNTFASNGWTAINASTDSWNVGNVPVAGAGTNCAFVSATGGATWQYSQTSSVIHLYKEITIPANEPKIALSFRWKAGGEGTGANDWDNMKAFLVPASYNPVAGVPIPPTYQVGTLYKLSSTNWNTATIALAIVPGTSYKLVFSWKSDILDVVNPPAAIDQVSMISNPPGNFTSIASGNWNIPATWDANAVPTSADNAIIATGTTVTLNANNLAINDLTVNGTLNYAAAAVTFAVKGNLLVNTGGNLDAFAGTVGKSLVVSRNFTNNGNIDLSKGTVLTNILTFDGIIPQTVGGTGTFTNNVIRNLTFNNSSSGVITWNFNDIRVGGNLTFTKGKVALGTNTLILGTGVTQGTGNNGIGALVYTSGGFVSGTFSRWWANTATGTALTAGTQPTAALGRYPFISNSGISRAAYVQRVTPTVGGQIACRYVDAPTVSPSSISDAGYTLDSRYDGNWTFSTPVTVPVSATYNIALIGQNAYLASNGNSRIVRAASALEGTHLNGTSLPVGQRTGLTLAQLTQAPLYLGVSFADTPNFSIASGNWNNASIWSKGNVPNCTEAVSIASGHTITVNSAANVCKNLTVSLGGTLSVSGGDLVVGCTDNNNSLNILGVFNVTAGTVNVNGNIATSYGSVFSQSGGNINVDGNSGTIATSVPNGTRIINIIPEDSESLNWTGGTLTIVDPHASTTANDVLRVDGTFEGSVNVTAGHTIRFGNGVSTQAGGNATNGFRVNGWATVTGLPLGNVIVEGPAGTNRHLTSTYQFPVYGNLTINDGAECRIPTIYLNGNAVINPGGILTSTTGFFFVNTRFINDSTVSFNPSLNPQQITNNGTIRNLAAAPTANFSNVVVTNGNASGVTLNSPLSLSGTLSLNEGKLNTSNTNLLTVGTATAAGDIAGGSETAFINGPLVRTFASNRTSLGTYSGATLYPVGKNNSYLPFYVDPSTSNGALQIKGEAFTTNSGTFPANVSVLSNNRWEASVVSGNSNFLNANVRITDASIASNSKMLKSATATGEYAVFSPVSIPSSGSLTTYSPIMATDFAGYFSHGQIICTGTVLAPTGTAIQDFVTGQTLADFVVNGTDIIWYDAEIGGNILPLSTLIVSGVTYYASQTINGCESSTKLAVTGGINLQREDFESIAFKYFPNPVENRLNLISSENIESVEIYNFLGQKVFYATFNAMEGEVDFSSLSKGTYILRAKIGELVKNVKIVKK
;
A
#
# COMPACT_ATOMS: atom_id res chain seq x y z
N MET A 1 -95.14 51.74 10.15
CA MET A 1 -94.05 51.57 11.14
C MET A 1 -94.05 50.09 11.43
N GLU A 2 -93.06 49.26 11.11
CA GLU A 2 -91.58 49.36 11.08
C GLU A 2 -91.12 48.39 9.96
N LYS A 3 -90.53 48.79 8.83
CA LYS A 3 -89.11 49.16 8.59
C LYS A 3 -88.15 49.02 9.78
N HIS A 4 -87.15 48.15 9.56
CA HIS A 4 -85.92 47.92 10.34
C HIS A 4 -86.03 46.94 11.52
N TYR A 5 -85.76 45.65 11.32
CA TYR A 5 -85.02 44.84 12.33
C TYR A 5 -84.43 43.47 11.89
N PHE A 6 -84.50 43.03 10.61
CA PHE A 6 -83.97 41.70 10.23
C PHE A 6 -82.93 41.65 9.08
N ASP A 7 -82.45 42.80 8.57
CA ASP A 7 -81.42 42.83 7.51
C ASP A 7 -80.02 42.39 7.95
N SER A 8 -79.73 42.27 9.25
CA SER A 8 -78.41 41.86 9.76
C SER A 8 -78.22 40.34 9.86
N ILE A 9 -79.29 39.54 9.77
CA ILE A 9 -79.23 38.08 9.88
C ILE A 9 -79.14 37.41 8.50
N TYR A 10 -79.77 37.97 7.46
CA TYR A 10 -79.78 37.38 6.11
C TYR A 10 -78.45 37.54 5.34
N GLN A 11 -77.69 38.61 5.61
CA GLN A 11 -76.37 38.85 5.02
C GLN A 11 -75.24 38.03 5.70
N ARG A 12 -75.42 37.61 6.96
CA ARG A 12 -74.43 36.72 7.63
C ARG A 12 -74.52 35.27 7.14
N THR A 13 -75.69 34.79 6.73
CA THR A 13 -75.85 33.40 6.25
C THR A 13 -75.35 33.19 4.82
N LYS A 14 -75.40 34.22 3.95
CA LYS A 14 -74.80 34.15 2.60
C LYS A 14 -73.28 34.28 2.63
N THR A 15 -72.72 35.08 3.53
CA THR A 15 -71.26 35.18 3.67
C THR A 15 -70.67 33.96 4.39
N LEU A 16 -71.38 33.34 5.36
CA LEU A 16 -70.97 32.03 5.91
C LEU A 16 -71.15 30.87 4.91
N GLY A 17 -72.17 30.94 4.04
CA GLY A 17 -72.39 29.94 2.98
C GLY A 17 -71.37 30.03 1.84
N PHE A 18 -71.02 31.24 1.42
CA PHE A 18 -69.99 31.48 0.41
C PHE A 18 -68.59 31.23 0.97
N LEU A 19 -68.34 31.56 2.24
CA LEU A 19 -67.09 31.19 2.92
C LEU A 19 -66.97 29.68 3.14
N LYS A 20 -68.07 28.95 3.41
CA LYS A 20 -68.08 27.48 3.45
C LYS A 20 -67.91 26.83 2.07
N ILE A 21 -68.41 27.42 0.99
CA ILE A 21 -68.22 26.91 -0.39
C ILE A 21 -66.81 27.24 -0.90
N VAL A 22 -66.25 28.41 -0.57
CA VAL A 22 -64.85 28.74 -0.87
C VAL A 22 -63.88 27.94 0.01
N LEU A 23 -64.23 27.61 1.27
CA LEU A 23 -63.46 26.65 2.09
C LEU A 23 -63.64 25.18 1.67
N PHE A 24 -64.72 24.82 0.95
CA PHE A 24 -64.88 23.48 0.37
C PHE A 24 -64.15 23.33 -0.98
N PHE A 25 -63.95 24.43 -1.71
CA PHE A 25 -63.12 24.48 -2.94
C PHE A 25 -61.65 24.82 -2.68
N ILE A 26 -61.27 25.23 -1.46
CA ILE A 26 -59.92 25.00 -0.94
C ILE A 26 -59.90 23.58 -0.36
N SER A 27 -60.23 22.59 -1.19
CA SER A 27 -59.52 21.33 -1.07
C SER A 27 -58.07 21.68 -1.35
N ILE A 28 -57.31 21.93 -0.29
CA ILE A 28 -55.90 21.60 -0.29
C ILE A 28 -55.82 20.28 -1.05
N ASN A 29 -55.20 20.30 -2.24
CA ASN A 29 -54.56 19.12 -2.75
C ASN A 29 -53.59 18.75 -1.64
N SER A 30 -54.05 17.89 -0.73
CA SER A 30 -53.17 17.15 0.16
C SER A 30 -52.32 16.36 -0.81
N PHE A 31 -51.17 16.94 -1.18
CA PHE A 31 -50.17 16.23 -1.96
C PHE A 31 -49.98 14.89 -1.27
N SER A 32 -50.18 13.81 -2.03
CA SER A 32 -49.97 12.42 -1.61
C SER A 32 -48.48 12.22 -1.32
N GLN A 33 -48.00 12.84 -0.26
CA GLN A 33 -46.63 12.70 0.21
C GLN A 33 -46.57 11.50 1.15
N THR A 34 -45.66 10.57 0.91
CA THR A 34 -45.45 9.44 1.81
C THR A 34 -44.25 9.74 2.70
N VAL A 35 -44.44 9.63 4.01
CA VAL A 35 -43.34 9.73 4.99
C VAL A 35 -42.67 8.37 5.08
N LEU A 36 -41.40 8.30 4.66
CA LEU A 36 -40.58 7.08 4.67
C LEU A 36 -39.73 6.95 5.95
N ILE A 37 -39.32 8.09 6.51
CA ILE A 37 -38.66 8.17 7.81
C ILE A 37 -39.25 9.39 8.52
N ASN A 38 -39.78 9.19 9.72
CA ASN A 38 -40.39 10.25 10.51
C ASN A 38 -39.35 10.84 11.49
N PRO A 39 -39.02 12.14 11.38
CA PRO A 39 -37.98 12.76 12.21
C PRO A 39 -38.33 12.86 13.70
N ASN A 40 -39.59 12.65 14.09
CA ASN A 40 -40.04 12.71 15.49
C ASN A 40 -40.17 11.33 16.14
N SER A 41 -39.92 10.25 15.40
CA SER A 41 -39.99 8.88 15.92
C SER A 41 -38.78 8.06 15.49
N ASP A 42 -38.87 7.30 14.41
CA ASP A 42 -37.83 6.39 13.95
C ASP A 42 -36.59 7.10 13.40
N GLY A 43 -36.74 8.29 12.83
CA GLY A 43 -35.64 9.15 12.41
C GLY A 43 -35.11 10.09 13.50
N GLY A 44 -35.87 10.27 14.59
CA GLY A 44 -35.42 10.94 15.81
C GLY A 44 -34.85 9.98 16.86
N PHE A 45 -34.86 8.67 16.58
CA PHE A 45 -34.39 7.62 17.48
C PHE A 45 -35.18 7.51 18.81
N GLU A 46 -36.48 7.82 18.78
CA GLU A 46 -37.36 7.92 19.96
C GLU A 46 -38.22 6.67 20.25
N ASN A 47 -38.23 5.66 19.37
CA ASN A 47 -39.07 4.45 19.55
C ASN A 47 -38.47 3.44 20.55
N GLY A 48 -37.27 3.69 21.06
CA GLY A 48 -36.60 2.87 22.07
C GLY A 48 -35.07 3.07 22.07
N ASN A 49 -34.38 2.45 23.02
CA ASN A 49 -32.95 2.68 23.26
C ASN A 49 -32.01 1.82 22.38
N THR A 50 -32.52 1.24 21.30
CA THR A 50 -31.71 0.44 20.35
C THR A 50 -32.02 0.84 18.92
N PHE A 51 -31.08 0.66 17.99
CA PHE A 51 -31.35 0.90 16.58
C PHE A 51 -32.45 0.00 16.02
N ALA A 52 -32.50 -1.26 16.45
CA ALA A 52 -33.52 -2.21 16.03
C ALA A 52 -34.94 -1.71 16.39
N SER A 53 -35.13 -1.15 17.58
CA SER A 53 -36.40 -0.52 18.01
C SER A 53 -36.81 0.67 17.13
N ASN A 54 -35.84 1.35 16.53
CA ASN A 54 -36.04 2.48 15.61
C ASN A 54 -36.05 2.03 14.13
N GLY A 55 -35.95 0.73 13.85
CA GLY A 55 -35.89 0.19 12.49
C GLY A 55 -34.61 0.55 11.73
N TRP A 56 -33.51 0.76 12.46
CA TRP A 56 -32.17 0.95 11.90
C TRP A 56 -31.29 -0.26 12.24
N THR A 57 -30.24 -0.46 11.44
CA THR A 57 -29.22 -1.49 11.64
C THR A 57 -27.84 -0.85 11.66
N ALA A 58 -27.07 -1.12 12.70
CA ALA A 58 -25.69 -0.68 12.82
C ALA A 58 -24.73 -1.80 12.41
N ILE A 59 -23.74 -1.45 11.60
CA ILE A 59 -22.60 -2.27 11.22
C ILE A 59 -21.38 -1.66 11.89
N ASN A 60 -21.06 -2.21 13.06
CA ASN A 60 -20.03 -1.69 13.96
C ASN A 60 -18.73 -2.47 13.80
N ALA A 61 -17.62 -1.83 14.14
CA ALA A 61 -16.33 -2.50 14.33
C ALA A 61 -16.18 -2.87 15.82
N SER A 62 -15.13 -3.62 16.16
CA SER A 62 -14.80 -3.88 17.57
C SER A 62 -14.28 -2.64 18.30
N THR A 63 -13.82 -1.62 17.57
CA THR A 63 -13.19 -0.41 18.10
C THR A 63 -14.18 0.74 18.31
N ASP A 64 -15.09 0.96 17.37
CA ASP A 64 -16.11 2.01 17.42
C ASP A 64 -17.48 1.43 17.03
N SER A 65 -18.53 1.94 17.67
CA SER A 65 -19.91 1.57 17.38
C SER A 65 -20.80 2.79 17.20
N TRP A 66 -21.81 2.68 16.33
CA TRP A 66 -22.99 3.52 16.42
C TRP A 66 -23.82 3.11 17.64
N ASN A 67 -24.42 4.09 18.32
CA ASN A 67 -25.26 3.90 19.50
C ASN A 67 -26.46 4.87 19.48
N VAL A 68 -27.53 4.51 20.19
CA VAL A 68 -28.69 5.38 20.44
C VAL A 68 -28.62 5.89 21.87
N GLY A 69 -28.79 7.20 22.08
CA GLY A 69 -28.82 7.77 23.42
C GLY A 69 -28.74 9.29 23.43
N ASN A 70 -28.47 9.87 24.60
CA ASN A 70 -28.58 11.30 24.86
C ASN A 70 -27.23 11.98 25.19
N VAL A 71 -26.12 11.30 24.93
CA VAL A 71 -24.75 11.82 25.04
C VAL A 71 -24.09 11.63 23.67
N PRO A 72 -24.21 12.60 22.73
CA PRO A 72 -24.49 14.02 22.98
C PRO A 72 -25.96 14.35 23.16
N VAL A 73 -26.23 15.54 23.70
CA VAL A 73 -27.59 16.09 23.81
C VAL A 73 -28.25 16.09 22.43
N ALA A 74 -29.40 15.40 22.36
CA ALA A 74 -30.20 15.28 21.14
C ALA A 74 -30.55 16.66 20.55
N GLY A 75 -30.66 16.73 19.23
CA GLY A 75 -31.04 17.94 18.53
C GLY A 75 -32.53 18.27 18.69
N ALA A 76 -33.35 17.25 18.88
CA ALA A 76 -34.73 17.33 19.34
C ALA A 76 -35.12 15.99 19.99
N GLY A 77 -36.12 15.99 20.87
CA GLY A 77 -36.50 14.76 21.58
C GLY A 77 -35.53 14.40 22.69
N THR A 78 -35.41 13.11 22.98
CA THR A 78 -34.61 12.56 24.09
C THR A 78 -33.31 11.94 23.59
N ASN A 79 -33.33 11.30 22.41
CA ASN A 79 -32.25 10.48 21.90
C ASN A 79 -31.73 11.00 20.55
N CYS A 80 -30.52 10.59 20.20
CA CYS A 80 -29.95 10.73 18.87
C CYS A 80 -29.10 9.49 18.56
N ALA A 81 -28.64 9.36 17.31
CA ALA A 81 -27.68 8.34 16.93
C ALA A 81 -26.29 8.93 16.89
N PHE A 82 -25.31 8.31 17.55
CA PHE A 82 -23.95 8.82 17.60
C PHE A 82 -22.92 7.69 17.66
N VAL A 83 -21.70 8.01 17.27
CA VAL A 83 -20.57 7.08 17.34
C VAL A 83 -19.89 7.13 18.71
N SER A 84 -19.51 5.97 19.23
CA SER A 84 -18.82 5.82 20.52
C SER A 84 -17.87 4.62 20.52
N ALA A 85 -16.70 4.78 21.13
CA ALA A 85 -15.78 3.69 21.46
C ALA A 85 -16.14 2.96 22.76
N THR A 86 -17.03 3.53 23.57
CA THR A 86 -17.39 3.01 24.90
C THR A 86 -18.76 2.33 24.91
N GLY A 87 -19.23 1.88 23.75
CA GLY A 87 -20.56 1.26 23.62
C GLY A 87 -21.71 2.21 23.98
N GLY A 88 -21.53 3.52 23.77
CA GLY A 88 -22.56 4.53 23.99
C GLY A 88 -22.47 5.26 25.34
N ALA A 89 -21.49 4.95 26.20
CA ALA A 89 -21.33 5.66 27.49
C ALA A 89 -20.81 7.10 27.32
N THR A 90 -20.00 7.36 26.29
CA THR A 90 -19.42 8.67 25.98
C THR A 90 -19.54 9.01 24.49
N TRP A 91 -19.64 10.30 24.16
CA TRP A 91 -19.57 10.77 22.77
C TRP A 91 -18.12 10.96 22.32
N GLN A 92 -17.39 9.85 22.28
CA GLN A 92 -15.97 9.81 21.91
C GLN A 92 -15.70 8.55 21.10
N TYR A 93 -14.92 8.65 20.02
CA TYR A 93 -14.46 7.51 19.23
C TYR A 93 -13.04 7.12 19.62
N SER A 94 -12.62 5.95 19.14
CA SER A 94 -11.43 5.22 19.56
C SER A 94 -10.12 5.87 19.12
N GLN A 95 -10.20 6.80 18.16
CA GLN A 95 -9.04 7.42 17.50
C GLN A 95 -8.15 6.36 16.83
N THR A 96 -8.77 5.26 16.42
CA THR A 96 -8.16 4.24 15.56
C THR A 96 -8.82 4.30 14.19
N SER A 97 -8.13 3.77 13.18
CA SER A 97 -8.76 3.67 11.87
C SER A 97 -9.95 2.74 11.92
N SER A 98 -11.12 3.29 11.59
CA SER A 98 -12.39 2.60 11.70
C SER A 98 -13.32 3.09 10.61
N VAL A 99 -14.11 2.18 10.05
CA VAL A 99 -15.21 2.51 9.14
C VAL A 99 -16.43 1.76 9.63
N ILE A 100 -17.47 2.49 10.04
CA ILE A 100 -18.71 1.92 10.57
C ILE A 100 -19.92 2.56 9.93
N HIS A 101 -21.00 1.80 9.83
CA HIS A 101 -22.18 2.20 9.08
C HIS A 101 -23.43 2.09 9.93
N LEU A 102 -24.36 3.01 9.75
CA LEU A 102 -25.71 2.94 10.28
C LEU A 102 -26.67 3.05 9.09
N TYR A 103 -27.54 2.07 8.91
CA TYR A 103 -28.47 2.10 7.78
C TYR A 103 -29.90 1.78 8.14
N LYS A 104 -30.80 2.29 7.30
CA LYS A 104 -32.22 1.93 7.29
C LYS A 104 -32.62 1.53 5.89
N GLU A 105 -33.27 0.38 5.79
CA GLU A 105 -33.89 -0.04 4.55
C GLU A 105 -35.21 0.72 4.37
N ILE A 106 -35.37 1.31 3.20
CA ILE A 106 -36.53 2.10 2.81
C ILE A 106 -37.06 1.57 1.49
N THR A 107 -38.38 1.45 1.39
CA THR A 107 -39.04 1.09 0.14
C THR A 107 -39.75 2.31 -0.40
N ILE A 108 -39.34 2.73 -1.59
CA ILE A 108 -39.94 3.89 -2.23
C ILE A 108 -41.29 3.48 -2.80
N PRO A 109 -42.38 4.19 -2.47
CA PRO A 109 -43.69 3.88 -3.02
C PRO A 109 -43.67 3.81 -4.54
N ALA A 110 -44.48 2.92 -5.09
CA ALA A 110 -44.72 2.89 -6.52
C ALA A 110 -45.27 4.25 -6.95
N ASN A 111 -44.71 4.82 -8.02
CA ASN A 111 -45.07 6.11 -8.59
C ASN A 111 -44.67 7.36 -7.78
N GLU A 112 -43.75 7.30 -6.81
CA GLU A 112 -43.27 8.48 -6.08
C GLU A 112 -41.75 8.69 -6.20
N PRO A 113 -41.22 9.16 -7.34
CA PRO A 113 -39.78 9.25 -7.59
C PRO A 113 -39.11 10.45 -6.91
N LYS A 114 -39.86 11.41 -6.37
CA LYS A 114 -39.33 12.65 -5.78
C LYS A 114 -39.10 12.46 -4.30
N ILE A 115 -37.83 12.43 -3.87
CA ILE A 115 -37.48 12.35 -2.46
C ILE A 115 -36.95 13.69 -1.95
N ALA A 116 -37.44 14.09 -0.78
CA ALA A 116 -36.81 15.08 0.08
C ALA A 116 -36.24 14.36 1.30
N LEU A 117 -34.91 14.32 1.41
CA LEU A 117 -34.18 13.85 2.59
C LEU A 117 -33.70 15.06 3.38
N SER A 118 -33.96 15.08 4.68
CA SER A 118 -33.29 15.99 5.60
C SER A 118 -32.85 15.29 6.86
N PHE A 119 -31.81 15.80 7.51
CA PHE A 119 -31.35 15.31 8.82
C PHE A 119 -30.53 16.39 9.51
N ARG A 120 -30.47 16.32 10.83
CA ARG A 120 -29.54 17.10 11.64
C ARG A 120 -28.27 16.32 11.87
N TRP A 121 -27.13 16.99 11.86
CA TRP A 121 -25.82 16.37 12.11
C TRP A 121 -24.90 17.26 12.95
N LYS A 122 -23.98 16.61 13.67
CA LYS A 122 -22.81 17.17 14.33
C LYS A 122 -21.62 16.24 14.14
N ALA A 123 -20.43 16.78 13.87
CA ALA A 123 -19.20 15.98 13.77
C ALA A 123 -17.98 16.87 14.01
N GLY A 124 -17.05 16.44 14.86
CA GLY A 124 -15.72 17.03 15.01
C GLY A 124 -14.93 16.81 13.73
N GLY A 125 -14.36 15.62 13.54
CA GLY A 125 -13.73 15.19 12.28
C GLY A 125 -12.60 16.11 11.76
N GLU A 126 -12.03 15.79 10.59
CA GLU A 126 -10.80 16.44 10.12
C GLU A 126 -10.65 16.56 8.58
N GLY A 127 -9.71 17.40 8.14
CA GLY A 127 -9.27 17.61 6.75
C GLY A 127 -9.90 18.81 6.00
N THR A 128 -9.22 19.31 4.96
CA THR A 128 -9.72 20.35 4.03
C THR A 128 -9.39 20.01 2.56
N GLY A 129 -10.13 19.11 1.93
CA GLY A 129 -10.00 18.82 0.48
C GLY A 129 -9.73 17.36 0.15
N ALA A 130 -8.71 17.07 -0.69
CA ALA A 130 -8.46 15.71 -1.21
C ALA A 130 -8.04 14.67 -0.14
N ASN A 131 -7.70 15.13 1.07
CA ASN A 131 -7.32 14.27 2.18
C ASN A 131 -8.37 14.39 3.31
N ASP A 132 -9.44 13.60 3.18
CA ASP A 132 -10.52 13.52 4.16
C ASP A 132 -10.33 12.28 5.05
N TRP A 133 -9.82 12.53 6.26
CA TRP A 133 -9.39 11.52 7.22
C TRP A 133 -10.54 11.08 8.13
N ASP A 134 -11.05 11.99 8.98
CA ASP A 134 -12.16 11.73 9.92
C ASP A 134 -13.45 12.45 9.50
N ASN A 135 -14.48 11.70 9.08
CA ASN A 135 -15.68 12.33 8.51
C ASN A 135 -16.91 11.42 8.51
N MET A 136 -18.08 12.06 8.37
CA MET A 136 -19.33 11.39 8.04
C MET A 136 -19.75 11.65 6.60
N LYS A 137 -20.32 10.63 5.95
CA LYS A 137 -20.98 10.72 4.64
C LYS A 137 -22.35 10.03 4.69
N ALA A 138 -23.29 10.55 3.91
CA ALA A 138 -24.58 9.90 3.65
C ALA A 138 -24.56 9.22 2.28
N PHE A 139 -25.14 8.03 2.18
CA PHE A 139 -25.22 7.24 0.96
C PHE A 139 -26.64 6.72 0.76
N LEU A 140 -27.04 6.56 -0.49
CA LEU A 140 -28.23 5.81 -0.87
C LEU A 140 -27.79 4.65 -1.76
N VAL A 141 -27.72 3.45 -1.19
CA VAL A 141 -27.24 2.25 -1.89
C VAL A 141 -28.42 1.33 -2.26
N PRO A 142 -28.30 0.49 -3.31
CA PRO A 142 -29.30 -0.54 -3.60
C PRO A 142 -29.53 -1.46 -2.39
N ALA A 143 -30.74 -1.98 -2.19
CA ALA A 143 -31.02 -2.89 -1.06
C ALA A 143 -30.09 -4.13 -1.00
N SER A 144 -29.61 -4.60 -2.15
CA SER A 144 -28.67 -5.73 -2.25
C SER A 144 -27.25 -5.39 -1.78
N TYR A 145 -26.88 -4.11 -1.66
CA TYR A 145 -25.59 -3.71 -1.12
C TYR A 145 -25.56 -4.01 0.37
N ASN A 146 -24.55 -4.75 0.82
CA ASN A 146 -24.36 -5.08 2.23
C ASN A 146 -23.17 -4.29 2.79
N PRO A 147 -23.39 -3.21 3.54
CA PRO A 147 -22.29 -2.49 4.19
C PRO A 147 -21.52 -3.42 5.12
N VAL A 148 -20.19 -3.36 5.07
CA VAL A 148 -19.27 -4.15 5.90
C VAL A 148 -18.42 -3.19 6.72
N ALA A 149 -18.24 -3.48 8.02
CA ALA A 149 -17.36 -2.70 8.89
C ALA A 149 -15.92 -2.74 8.34
N GLY A 150 -15.18 -1.64 8.44
CA GLY A 150 -13.84 -1.49 7.87
C GLY A 150 -13.81 -1.17 6.37
N VAL A 151 -14.92 -1.29 5.64
CA VAL A 151 -14.97 -1.06 4.18
C VAL A 151 -15.71 0.25 3.84
N PRO A 152 -15.05 1.25 3.23
CA PRO A 152 -15.71 2.46 2.74
C PRO A 152 -16.74 2.15 1.64
N ILE A 153 -17.87 2.85 1.66
CA ILE A 153 -18.87 2.75 0.59
C ILE A 153 -18.37 3.53 -0.64
N PRO A 154 -18.49 2.98 -1.87
CA PRO A 154 -18.06 3.67 -3.10
C PRO A 154 -18.68 5.08 -3.24
N PRO A 155 -17.88 6.11 -3.59
CA PRO A 155 -18.37 7.50 -3.70
C PRO A 155 -19.52 7.70 -4.68
N THR A 156 -19.71 6.79 -5.65
CA THR A 156 -20.82 6.84 -6.62
C THR A 156 -22.21 6.72 -5.98
N TYR A 157 -22.31 6.23 -4.74
CA TYR A 157 -23.56 6.15 -4.00
C TYR A 157 -23.78 7.31 -3.02
N GLN A 158 -22.83 8.23 -2.93
CA GLN A 158 -22.90 9.32 -1.97
C GLN A 158 -24.05 10.27 -2.33
N VAL A 159 -24.80 10.68 -1.31
CA VAL A 159 -25.82 11.73 -1.40
C VAL A 159 -25.44 12.89 -0.48
N GLY A 160 -25.66 14.11 -0.95
CA GLY A 160 -25.26 15.30 -0.21
C GLY A 160 -23.74 15.53 -0.25
N THR A 161 -23.22 16.19 0.78
CA THR A 161 -21.81 16.59 0.89
C THR A 161 -21.05 15.73 1.90
N LEU A 162 -19.82 16.11 2.20
CA LEU A 162 -19.08 15.63 3.37
C LEU A 162 -19.53 16.37 4.64
N TYR A 163 -19.59 15.69 5.78
CA TYR A 163 -20.02 16.26 7.06
C TYR A 163 -18.91 16.14 8.13
N LYS A 164 -18.39 17.28 8.57
CA LYS A 164 -17.26 17.43 9.53
C LYS A 164 -17.10 18.88 10.01
N LEU A 165 -16.18 19.11 10.93
CA LEU A 165 -15.75 20.40 11.49
C LEU A 165 -16.91 21.25 12.04
N SER A 166 -17.93 20.60 12.59
CA SER A 166 -19.09 21.24 13.19
C SER A 166 -19.67 20.40 14.34
N SER A 167 -19.06 20.52 15.51
CA SER A 167 -19.39 19.74 16.73
C SER A 167 -20.09 20.56 17.83
N THR A 168 -20.27 21.87 17.65
CA THR A 168 -20.90 22.74 18.67
C THR A 168 -22.42 22.81 18.52
N ASN A 169 -22.92 23.09 17.31
CA ASN A 169 -24.35 23.23 17.02
C ASN A 169 -24.84 22.14 16.06
N TRP A 170 -26.11 21.76 16.17
CA TRP A 170 -26.77 20.88 15.19
C TRP A 170 -26.99 21.63 13.87
N ASN A 171 -26.53 21.06 12.76
CA ASN A 171 -26.73 21.61 11.41
C ASN A 171 -27.74 20.76 10.63
N THR A 172 -28.55 21.38 9.78
CA THR A 172 -29.52 20.66 8.94
C THR A 172 -28.99 20.48 7.52
N ALA A 173 -28.95 19.24 7.04
CA ALA A 173 -28.77 18.94 5.63
C ALA A 173 -30.15 18.74 4.97
N THR A 174 -30.33 19.26 3.75
CA THR A 174 -31.53 19.04 2.92
C THR A 174 -31.10 18.64 1.52
N ILE A 175 -31.60 17.50 1.04
CA ILE A 175 -31.20 16.88 -0.22
C ILE A 175 -32.47 16.51 -1.00
N ALA A 176 -32.61 17.01 -2.22
CA ALA A 176 -33.65 16.59 -3.16
C ALA A 176 -33.09 15.54 -4.12
N LEU A 177 -33.76 14.39 -4.23
CA LEU A 177 -33.33 13.27 -5.07
C LEU A 177 -34.47 12.88 -6.01
N ALA A 178 -34.08 12.46 -7.23
CA ALA A 178 -34.97 11.78 -8.17
C ALA A 178 -34.52 10.32 -8.26
N ILE A 179 -35.36 9.39 -7.82
CA ILE A 179 -34.99 7.97 -7.70
C ILE A 179 -36.01 7.05 -8.38
N VAL A 180 -35.65 5.77 -8.52
CA VAL A 180 -36.52 4.80 -9.19
C VAL A 180 -37.62 4.36 -8.22
N PRO A 181 -38.90 4.65 -8.51
CA PRO A 181 -40.00 4.32 -7.61
C PRO A 181 -40.25 2.81 -7.56
N GLY A 182 -40.83 2.32 -6.46
CA GLY A 182 -41.10 0.89 -6.24
C GLY A 182 -39.86 0.04 -5.95
N THR A 183 -38.69 0.67 -5.77
CA THR A 183 -37.43 -0.01 -5.46
C THR A 183 -37.04 0.22 -4.00
N SER A 184 -36.47 -0.79 -3.36
CA SER A 184 -35.91 -0.66 -2.02
C SER A 184 -34.45 -0.23 -2.05
N TYR A 185 -34.09 0.67 -1.14
CA TYR A 185 -32.75 1.20 -0.96
C TYR A 185 -32.36 1.13 0.50
N LYS A 186 -31.07 1.24 0.80
CA LYS A 186 -30.59 1.53 2.16
C LYS A 186 -30.08 2.96 2.20
N LEU A 187 -30.66 3.79 3.08
CA LEU A 187 -30.06 5.05 3.49
C LEU A 187 -28.98 4.72 4.50
N VAL A 188 -27.72 5.05 4.21
CA VAL A 188 -26.57 4.73 5.05
C VAL A 188 -25.86 6.00 5.49
N PHE A 189 -25.65 6.15 6.79
CA PHE A 189 -24.70 7.09 7.36
C PHE A 189 -23.43 6.33 7.71
N SER A 190 -22.29 6.74 7.15
CA SER A 190 -20.99 6.11 7.39
C SER A 190 -20.09 7.07 8.14
N TRP A 191 -19.46 6.58 9.20
CA TRP A 191 -18.38 7.26 9.89
C TRP A 191 -17.07 6.57 9.53
N LYS A 192 -16.10 7.38 9.08
CA LYS A 192 -14.72 6.97 8.82
C LYS A 192 -13.81 7.74 9.76
N SER A 193 -12.86 7.04 10.38
CA SER A 193 -11.74 7.64 11.10
C SER A 193 -10.38 7.03 10.73
N ASP A 194 -9.29 7.71 11.05
CA ASP A 194 -7.92 7.21 11.03
C ASP A 194 -7.17 7.39 12.37
N ILE A 195 -5.84 7.38 12.34
CA ILE A 195 -4.96 7.40 13.53
C ILE A 195 -4.20 8.73 13.72
N LEU A 196 -4.37 9.71 12.82
CA LEU A 196 -3.62 10.96 12.83
C LEU A 196 -4.48 12.11 13.39
N ASP A 197 -3.83 13.09 14.03
CA ASP A 197 -4.41 14.36 14.51
C ASP A 197 -5.83 14.28 15.09
N VAL A 198 -5.90 13.82 16.34
CA VAL A 198 -7.12 13.53 17.11
C VAL A 198 -8.08 14.74 17.24
N VAL A 199 -9.27 14.66 16.62
CA VAL A 199 -10.36 15.63 16.81
C VAL A 199 -11.67 14.96 17.20
N ASN A 200 -11.87 14.81 18.51
CA ASN A 200 -13.19 14.51 19.08
C ASN A 200 -14.11 15.74 19.04
N PRO A 201 -15.43 15.56 18.92
CA PRO A 201 -16.19 14.30 19.00
C PRO A 201 -16.53 13.67 17.62
N PRO A 202 -16.93 12.39 17.56
CA PRO A 202 -17.28 11.74 16.29
C PRO A 202 -18.68 12.14 15.81
N ALA A 203 -19.17 11.54 14.71
CA ALA A 203 -20.47 11.85 14.16
C ALA A 203 -21.64 11.57 15.12
N ALA A 204 -22.60 12.49 15.11
CA ALA A 204 -23.94 12.33 15.66
C ALA A 204 -24.98 12.83 14.65
N ILE A 205 -26.09 12.12 14.51
CA ILE A 205 -27.23 12.44 13.64
C ILE A 205 -28.54 12.38 14.42
N ASP A 206 -29.49 13.21 14.00
CA ASP A 206 -30.82 13.28 14.61
C ASP A 206 -31.83 13.83 13.60
N GLN A 207 -33.12 13.69 13.88
CA GLN A 207 -34.24 14.17 13.05
C GLN A 207 -34.10 13.81 11.56
N VAL A 208 -33.74 12.56 11.26
CA VAL A 208 -33.72 12.06 9.90
C VAL A 208 -35.16 12.02 9.38
N SER A 209 -35.43 12.80 8.35
CA SER A 209 -36.72 12.86 7.66
C SER A 209 -36.52 12.45 6.22
N MET A 210 -37.37 11.55 5.73
CA MET A 210 -37.43 11.24 4.32
C MET A 210 -38.87 11.19 3.86
N ILE A 211 -39.19 11.99 2.84
CA ILE A 211 -40.55 12.10 2.28
C ILE A 211 -40.47 11.86 0.77
N SER A 212 -41.36 11.02 0.25
CA SER A 212 -41.57 10.82 -1.19
C SER A 212 -42.81 11.55 -1.71
N ASN A 213 -42.79 11.92 -2.99
CA ASN A 213 -43.92 12.55 -3.68
C ASN A 213 -44.09 12.00 -5.11
N PRO A 214 -45.33 11.97 -5.63
CA PRO A 214 -45.58 11.65 -7.04
C PRO A 214 -45.01 12.71 -7.99
N PRO A 215 -44.77 12.36 -9.27
CA PRO A 215 -44.39 13.33 -10.30
C PRO A 215 -45.45 14.42 -10.45
N GLY A 216 -45.03 15.67 -10.69
CA GLY A 216 -45.92 16.66 -11.28
C GLY A 216 -46.24 16.29 -12.73
N ASN A 217 -47.42 16.62 -13.24
CA ASN A 217 -47.76 16.48 -14.65
C ASN A 217 -47.78 17.86 -15.30
N PHE A 218 -46.96 18.06 -16.32
CA PHE A 218 -46.86 19.33 -17.03
C PHE A 218 -47.32 19.16 -18.47
N THR A 219 -48.27 19.98 -18.91
CA THR A 219 -48.77 19.97 -20.29
C THR A 219 -48.36 21.27 -20.99
N SER A 220 -47.82 21.17 -22.21
CA SER A 220 -47.53 22.38 -22.98
C SER A 220 -48.83 23.09 -23.39
N ILE A 221 -48.92 24.38 -23.08
CA ILE A 221 -50.07 25.23 -23.42
C ILE A 221 -49.77 26.23 -24.54
N ALA A 222 -48.49 26.39 -24.87
CA ALA A 222 -48.01 27.26 -25.94
C ALA A 222 -46.74 26.68 -26.57
N SER A 223 -46.48 27.02 -27.84
CA SER A 223 -45.20 26.71 -28.48
C SER A 223 -44.08 27.57 -27.87
N GLY A 224 -42.94 26.96 -27.57
CA GLY A 224 -41.84 27.65 -26.89
C GLY A 224 -40.68 26.76 -26.47
N ASN A 225 -39.77 27.34 -25.71
CA ASN A 225 -38.58 26.67 -25.20
C ASN A 225 -38.89 25.88 -23.92
N TRP A 226 -38.30 24.69 -23.76
CA TRP A 226 -38.56 23.80 -22.62
C TRP A 226 -38.36 24.47 -21.26
N ASN A 227 -37.33 25.29 -21.11
CA ASN A 227 -36.98 25.94 -19.84
C ASN A 227 -37.76 27.24 -19.54
N ILE A 228 -38.84 27.54 -20.27
CA ILE A 228 -39.67 28.71 -20.04
C ILE A 228 -40.93 28.31 -19.26
N PRO A 229 -41.19 28.89 -18.06
CA PRO A 229 -42.37 28.57 -17.26
C PRO A 229 -43.70 28.71 -18.03
N ALA A 230 -43.83 29.74 -18.87
CA ALA A 230 -45.03 30.03 -19.65
C ALA A 230 -45.32 29.01 -20.78
N THR A 231 -44.39 28.10 -21.08
CA THR A 231 -44.65 26.98 -21.99
C THR A 231 -45.59 25.95 -21.35
N TRP A 232 -45.64 25.90 -20.02
CA TRP A 232 -46.31 24.84 -19.26
C TRP A 232 -47.52 25.37 -18.47
N ASP A 233 -48.55 24.52 -18.36
CA ASP A 233 -49.79 24.77 -17.62
C ASP A 233 -49.60 25.19 -16.15
N ALA A 234 -48.61 24.62 -15.46
CA ALA A 234 -48.30 24.94 -14.07
C ALA A 234 -47.53 26.28 -13.88
N ASN A 235 -47.24 27.01 -14.97
CA ASN A 235 -46.37 28.19 -14.97
C ASN A 235 -45.05 27.96 -14.21
N ALA A 236 -44.48 26.77 -14.38
CA ALA A 236 -43.22 26.33 -13.81
C ALA A 236 -42.54 25.37 -14.79
N VAL A 237 -41.23 25.23 -14.69
CA VAL A 237 -40.46 24.33 -15.57
C VAL A 237 -40.48 22.91 -14.98
N PRO A 238 -40.82 21.88 -15.78
CA PRO A 238 -40.77 20.49 -15.33
C PRO A 238 -39.35 20.09 -14.94
N THR A 239 -39.21 19.39 -13.81
CA THR A 239 -37.92 18.82 -13.37
C THR A 239 -37.75 17.39 -13.87
N SER A 240 -36.56 16.81 -13.69
CA SER A 240 -36.28 15.43 -14.13
C SER A 240 -37.09 14.33 -13.45
N ALA A 241 -37.85 14.67 -12.41
CA ALA A 241 -38.73 13.75 -11.69
C ALA A 241 -40.22 13.96 -12.00
N ASP A 242 -40.54 14.93 -12.85
CA ASP A 242 -41.90 15.24 -13.28
C ASP A 242 -42.19 14.59 -14.63
N ASN A 243 -43.47 14.54 -15.02
CA ASN A 243 -43.92 14.06 -16.33
C ASN A 243 -44.23 15.25 -17.23
N ALA A 244 -44.04 15.08 -18.54
CA ALA A 244 -44.38 16.09 -19.54
C ALA A 244 -45.24 15.53 -20.68
N ILE A 245 -46.21 16.34 -21.11
CA ILE A 245 -47.04 16.09 -22.30
C ILE A 245 -46.84 17.25 -23.27
N ILE A 246 -46.35 16.94 -24.47
CA ILE A 246 -46.32 17.91 -25.58
C ILE A 246 -47.66 17.83 -26.29
N ALA A 247 -48.53 18.80 -26.02
CA ALA A 247 -49.91 18.82 -26.51
C ALA A 247 -49.99 18.99 -28.04
N THR A 248 -51.04 18.43 -28.63
CA THR A 248 -51.35 18.55 -30.07
C THR A 248 -51.36 20.02 -30.49
N GLY A 249 -50.76 20.33 -31.64
CA GLY A 249 -50.69 21.70 -32.18
C GLY A 249 -49.62 22.59 -31.53
N THR A 250 -48.92 22.13 -30.50
CA THR A 250 -47.78 22.85 -29.91
C THR A 250 -46.45 22.31 -30.40
N THR A 251 -45.44 23.19 -30.48
CA THR A 251 -44.04 22.81 -30.71
C THR A 251 -43.20 23.23 -29.51
N VAL A 252 -42.61 22.25 -28.83
CA VAL A 252 -41.68 22.50 -27.72
C VAL A 252 -40.26 22.25 -28.19
N THR A 253 -39.38 23.22 -27.92
CA THR A 253 -37.97 23.15 -28.33
C THR A 253 -37.07 22.95 -27.11
N LEU A 254 -36.30 21.86 -27.11
CA LEU A 254 -35.24 21.60 -26.14
C LEU A 254 -34.08 22.55 -26.40
N ASN A 255 -33.92 23.55 -25.53
CA ASN A 255 -33.00 24.68 -25.75
C ASN A 255 -31.82 24.73 -24.77
N ALA A 256 -31.72 23.76 -23.87
CA ALA A 256 -30.60 23.62 -22.93
C ALA A 256 -30.04 22.19 -22.98
N ASN A 257 -28.78 22.02 -22.58
CA ASN A 257 -28.16 20.72 -22.49
C ASN A 257 -28.54 19.99 -21.19
N ASN A 258 -28.48 18.65 -21.20
CA ASN A 258 -28.73 17.78 -20.04
C ASN A 258 -30.13 17.96 -19.42
N LEU A 259 -31.10 18.36 -20.25
CA LEU A 259 -32.50 18.34 -19.84
C LEU A 259 -32.94 16.88 -19.65
N ALA A 260 -33.77 16.66 -18.65
CA ALA A 260 -34.31 15.34 -18.35
C ALA A 260 -35.74 15.43 -17.83
N ILE A 261 -36.49 14.35 -18.01
CA ILE A 261 -37.89 14.20 -17.57
C ILE A 261 -38.12 12.76 -17.08
N ASN A 262 -39.15 12.53 -16.27
CA ASN A 262 -39.60 11.18 -15.93
C ASN A 262 -40.33 10.57 -17.13
N ASP A 263 -41.66 10.70 -17.25
CA ASP A 263 -42.39 10.22 -18.43
C ASP A 263 -42.57 11.35 -19.46
N LEU A 264 -42.46 11.01 -20.75
CA LEU A 264 -42.72 11.94 -21.84
C LEU A 264 -43.76 11.36 -22.80
N THR A 265 -44.84 12.13 -23.00
CA THR A 265 -45.82 11.89 -24.07
C THR A 265 -45.73 12.98 -25.13
N VAL A 266 -45.59 12.60 -26.40
CA VAL A 266 -45.53 13.54 -27.53
C VAL A 266 -46.75 13.36 -28.42
N ASN A 267 -47.66 14.34 -28.38
CA ASN A 267 -48.82 14.45 -29.27
C ASN A 267 -48.63 15.57 -30.31
N GLY A 268 -47.86 16.61 -29.97
CA GLY A 268 -47.44 17.70 -30.85
C GLY A 268 -46.06 17.44 -31.48
N THR A 269 -45.20 18.46 -31.49
CA THR A 269 -43.82 18.36 -32.02
C THR A 269 -42.77 18.66 -30.94
N LEU A 270 -41.77 17.79 -30.81
CA LEU A 270 -40.60 18.01 -29.96
C LEU A 270 -39.34 18.17 -30.80
N ASN A 271 -38.72 19.35 -30.71
CA ASN A 271 -37.52 19.73 -31.48
C ASN A 271 -36.29 19.94 -30.59
N TYR A 272 -35.10 19.85 -31.18
CA TYR A 272 -33.86 20.25 -30.52
C TYR A 272 -33.32 21.57 -31.09
N ALA A 273 -32.92 22.48 -30.21
CA ALA A 273 -32.13 23.64 -30.60
C ALA A 273 -30.64 23.27 -30.73
N ALA A 274 -29.85 24.20 -31.29
CA ALA A 274 -28.41 24.04 -31.42
C ALA A 274 -27.70 23.76 -30.07
N ALA A 275 -28.14 24.40 -28.98
CA ALA A 275 -27.55 24.31 -27.65
C ALA A 275 -27.86 23.01 -26.89
N ALA A 276 -28.92 22.29 -27.24
CA ALA A 276 -29.22 20.99 -26.64
C ALA A 276 -28.26 19.94 -27.22
N VAL A 277 -27.62 19.12 -26.39
CA VAL A 277 -26.80 17.98 -26.85
C VAL A 277 -27.49 16.68 -26.48
N THR A 278 -27.95 16.57 -25.24
CA THR A 278 -28.62 15.38 -24.70
C THR A 278 -29.94 15.75 -24.04
N PHE A 279 -30.95 14.91 -24.25
CA PHE A 279 -32.19 14.90 -23.50
C PHE A 279 -32.53 13.48 -23.03
N ALA A 280 -32.84 13.35 -21.73
CA ALA A 280 -33.07 12.05 -21.10
C ALA A 280 -34.52 11.88 -20.62
N VAL A 281 -35.17 10.81 -21.07
CA VAL A 281 -36.46 10.34 -20.57
C VAL A 281 -36.18 9.18 -19.61
N LYS A 282 -36.17 9.46 -18.31
CA LYS A 282 -35.88 8.50 -17.24
C LYS A 282 -37.00 7.48 -17.04
N GLY A 283 -38.20 7.82 -17.48
CA GLY A 283 -39.39 7.00 -17.50
C GLY A 283 -39.69 6.48 -18.91
N ASN A 284 -40.97 6.34 -19.23
CA ASN A 284 -41.46 5.88 -20.52
C ASN A 284 -41.50 7.02 -21.54
N LEU A 285 -41.07 6.73 -22.76
CA LEU A 285 -41.28 7.60 -23.91
C LEU A 285 -42.44 7.05 -24.76
N LEU A 286 -43.49 7.85 -24.92
CA LEU A 286 -44.61 7.57 -25.81
C LEU A 286 -44.72 8.68 -26.87
N VAL A 287 -44.52 8.33 -28.14
CA VAL A 287 -44.86 9.20 -29.28
C VAL A 287 -46.16 8.69 -29.88
N ASN A 288 -47.24 9.43 -29.71
CA ASN A 288 -48.56 9.01 -30.19
C ASN A 288 -48.75 9.26 -31.69
N THR A 289 -49.79 8.67 -32.26
CA THR A 289 -50.21 8.94 -33.64
C THR A 289 -50.41 10.45 -33.85
N GLY A 290 -49.74 11.02 -34.85
CA GLY A 290 -49.73 12.46 -35.12
C GLY A 290 -48.63 13.27 -34.40
N GLY A 291 -47.95 12.67 -33.42
CA GLY A 291 -46.79 13.26 -32.76
C GLY A 291 -45.51 13.15 -33.61
N ASN A 292 -44.65 14.16 -33.52
CA ASN A 292 -43.36 14.21 -34.20
C ASN A 292 -42.20 14.47 -33.21
N LEU A 293 -41.13 13.68 -33.29
CA LEU A 293 -39.91 13.88 -32.50
C LEU A 293 -38.69 13.94 -33.44
N ASP A 294 -38.09 15.12 -33.51
CA ASP A 294 -36.93 15.40 -34.36
C ASP A 294 -35.67 15.53 -33.50
N ALA A 295 -34.87 14.45 -33.39
CA ALA A 295 -33.66 14.43 -32.57
C ALA A 295 -32.45 15.06 -33.28
N PHE A 296 -32.63 16.25 -33.84
CA PHE A 296 -31.58 16.97 -34.56
C PHE A 296 -31.79 18.48 -34.53
N ALA A 297 -30.73 19.24 -34.78
CA ALA A 297 -30.76 20.66 -35.06
C ALA A 297 -30.07 20.91 -36.41
N GLY A 298 -30.83 21.31 -37.44
CA GLY A 298 -30.31 21.42 -38.81
C GLY A 298 -29.85 20.07 -39.36
N THR A 299 -28.54 19.90 -39.59
CA THR A 299 -27.94 18.63 -40.03
C THR A 299 -27.29 17.84 -38.89
N VAL A 300 -27.27 18.39 -37.67
CA VAL A 300 -26.57 17.84 -36.51
C VAL A 300 -27.54 17.02 -35.66
N GLY A 301 -27.38 15.70 -35.65
CA GLY A 301 -28.12 14.80 -34.76
C GLY A 301 -27.80 15.03 -33.28
N LYS A 302 -28.77 14.78 -32.40
CA LYS A 302 -28.72 15.00 -30.95
C LYS A 302 -29.07 13.70 -30.20
N SER A 303 -28.64 13.62 -28.94
CA SER A 303 -28.79 12.41 -28.13
C SER A 303 -30.13 12.39 -27.40
N LEU A 304 -30.91 11.34 -27.67
CA LEU A 304 -32.09 10.94 -26.94
C LEU A 304 -31.76 9.71 -26.09
N VAL A 305 -31.93 9.83 -24.78
CA VAL A 305 -31.69 8.74 -23.81
C VAL A 305 -33.03 8.28 -23.24
N VAL A 306 -33.30 6.97 -23.23
CA VAL A 306 -34.55 6.40 -22.73
C VAL A 306 -34.26 5.28 -21.72
N SER A 307 -34.71 5.47 -20.49
CA SER A 307 -34.42 4.55 -19.38
C SER A 307 -35.56 3.55 -19.08
N ARG A 308 -36.77 3.71 -19.63
CA ARG A 308 -37.83 2.68 -19.59
C ARG A 308 -38.41 2.34 -20.97
N ASN A 309 -39.70 2.06 -21.07
CA ASN A 309 -40.32 1.61 -22.32
C ASN A 309 -40.32 2.73 -23.36
N PHE A 310 -40.06 2.35 -24.61
CA PHE A 310 -40.13 3.25 -25.75
C PHE A 310 -41.22 2.77 -26.71
N THR A 311 -42.28 3.55 -26.83
CA THR A 311 -43.40 3.29 -27.74
C THR A 311 -43.47 4.39 -28.80
N ASN A 312 -43.23 4.05 -30.06
CA ASN A 312 -43.40 4.96 -31.19
C ASN A 312 -44.62 4.54 -32.03
N ASN A 313 -45.70 5.30 -31.94
CA ASN A 313 -46.89 5.19 -32.81
C ASN A 313 -46.99 6.36 -33.81
N GLY A 314 -46.10 7.36 -33.73
CA GLY A 314 -46.05 8.54 -34.58
C GLY A 314 -44.89 8.53 -35.57
N ASN A 315 -44.25 9.68 -35.75
CA ASN A 315 -43.05 9.83 -36.57
C ASN A 315 -41.85 10.29 -35.74
N ILE A 316 -40.69 9.67 -35.97
CA ILE A 316 -39.44 10.03 -35.31
C ILE A 316 -38.31 10.06 -36.34
N ASP A 317 -37.57 11.18 -36.39
CA ASP A 317 -36.35 11.28 -37.19
C ASP A 317 -35.09 11.18 -36.31
N LEU A 318 -34.43 10.02 -36.39
CA LEU A 318 -33.13 9.72 -35.78
C LEU A 318 -32.03 9.52 -36.84
N SER A 319 -32.28 9.95 -38.08
CA SER A 319 -31.44 9.61 -39.25
C SER A 319 -30.26 10.57 -39.46
N LYS A 320 -30.23 11.71 -38.76
CA LYS A 320 -29.20 12.76 -38.86
C LYS A 320 -28.11 12.58 -37.79
N GLY A 321 -26.90 13.09 -38.05
CA GLY A 321 -25.76 13.01 -37.12
C GLY A 321 -24.47 12.50 -37.75
N THR A 322 -23.35 12.71 -37.06
CA THR A 322 -22.03 12.15 -37.42
C THR A 322 -21.84 10.78 -36.78
N VAL A 323 -20.78 10.06 -37.14
CA VAL A 323 -20.45 8.75 -36.54
C VAL A 323 -20.05 8.83 -35.06
N LEU A 324 -19.85 10.02 -34.48
CA LEU A 324 -19.40 10.20 -33.09
C LEU A 324 -20.54 10.54 -32.11
N THR A 325 -21.66 11.08 -32.60
CA THR A 325 -22.75 11.52 -31.72
C THR A 325 -23.73 10.38 -31.46
N ASN A 326 -23.85 9.91 -30.21
CA ASN A 326 -24.93 8.97 -29.86
C ASN A 326 -26.29 9.62 -30.14
N ILE A 327 -27.17 8.94 -30.86
CA ILE A 327 -28.49 9.48 -31.24
C ILE A 327 -29.59 8.86 -30.40
N LEU A 328 -29.66 7.52 -30.32
CA LEU A 328 -30.57 6.82 -29.42
C LEU A 328 -29.77 5.97 -28.44
N THR A 329 -30.00 6.18 -27.15
CA THR A 329 -29.37 5.42 -26.08
C THR A 329 -30.41 4.82 -25.16
N PHE A 330 -30.30 3.53 -24.90
CA PHE A 330 -31.03 2.87 -23.81
C PHE A 330 -30.07 2.70 -22.62
N ASP A 331 -30.42 3.23 -21.46
CA ASP A 331 -29.60 3.17 -20.23
C ASP A 331 -30.37 2.68 -18.97
N GLY A 332 -31.50 2.04 -19.19
CA GLY A 332 -32.39 1.54 -18.14
C GLY A 332 -31.78 0.47 -17.23
N ILE A 333 -32.36 0.38 -16.02
CA ILE A 333 -31.99 -0.61 -14.98
C ILE A 333 -33.04 -1.71 -14.79
N ILE A 334 -34.14 -1.66 -15.54
CA ILE A 334 -35.22 -2.67 -15.57
C ILE A 334 -35.39 -3.22 -16.99
N PRO A 335 -36.12 -4.34 -17.19
CA PRO A 335 -36.53 -4.77 -18.52
C PRO A 335 -37.27 -3.64 -19.27
N GLN A 336 -37.05 -3.55 -20.58
CA GLN A 336 -37.66 -2.52 -21.43
C GLN A 336 -38.35 -3.17 -22.62
N THR A 337 -39.47 -2.59 -23.04
CA THR A 337 -40.08 -2.90 -24.33
C THR A 337 -39.88 -1.71 -25.27
N VAL A 338 -39.36 -2.00 -26.46
CA VAL A 338 -39.10 -1.02 -27.52
C VAL A 338 -39.92 -1.43 -28.73
N GLY A 339 -40.94 -0.65 -29.09
CA GLY A 339 -41.86 -1.01 -30.17
C GLY A 339 -42.87 0.07 -30.50
N GLY A 340 -43.94 -0.31 -31.20
CA GLY A 340 -45.01 0.58 -31.63
C GLY A 340 -45.31 0.43 -33.12
N THR A 341 -46.35 1.12 -33.59
CA THR A 341 -46.84 1.03 -34.98
C THR A 341 -46.38 2.18 -35.88
N GLY A 342 -45.60 3.11 -35.33
CA GLY A 342 -45.12 4.32 -36.00
C GLY A 342 -43.94 4.06 -36.93
N THR A 343 -43.41 5.14 -37.50
CA THR A 343 -42.32 5.07 -38.48
C THR A 343 -41.06 5.79 -38.00
N PHE A 344 -39.91 5.30 -38.44
CA PHE A 344 -38.64 6.01 -38.38
C PHE A 344 -38.32 6.53 -39.78
N THR A 345 -37.85 7.77 -39.90
CA THR A 345 -37.43 8.32 -41.19
C THR A 345 -36.42 7.39 -41.87
N ASN A 346 -36.76 6.91 -43.07
CA ASN A 346 -35.99 5.92 -43.87
C ASN A 346 -35.75 4.55 -43.21
N ASN A 347 -36.44 4.20 -42.13
CA ASN A 347 -36.14 3.02 -41.28
C ASN A 347 -34.70 3.01 -40.76
N VAL A 348 -34.09 4.20 -40.59
CA VAL A 348 -32.71 4.36 -40.16
C VAL A 348 -32.64 5.04 -38.80
N ILE A 349 -31.87 4.41 -37.91
CA ILE A 349 -31.31 5.06 -36.72
C ILE A 349 -29.84 5.33 -37.03
N ARG A 350 -29.38 6.57 -36.90
CA ARG A 350 -28.00 6.91 -37.26
C ARG A 350 -26.99 6.22 -36.32
N ASN A 351 -27.11 6.41 -35.01
CA ASN A 351 -26.28 5.72 -34.01
C ASN A 351 -27.19 5.19 -32.90
N LEU A 352 -27.01 3.93 -32.53
CA LEU A 352 -27.82 3.22 -31.53
C LEU A 352 -26.91 2.65 -30.45
N THR A 353 -27.17 3.00 -29.20
CA THR A 353 -26.39 2.53 -28.04
C THR A 353 -27.27 1.76 -27.08
N PHE A 354 -26.82 0.56 -26.74
CA PHE A 354 -27.30 -0.23 -25.62
C PHE A 354 -26.32 -0.09 -24.45
N ASN A 355 -26.81 0.54 -23.37
CA ASN A 355 -26.07 0.84 -22.14
C ASN A 355 -26.92 0.49 -20.89
N ASN A 356 -27.89 -0.41 -21.02
CA ASN A 356 -28.70 -0.85 -19.89
C ASN A 356 -27.85 -1.63 -18.89
N SER A 357 -28.00 -1.31 -17.60
CA SER A 357 -27.47 -2.11 -16.48
C SER A 357 -28.51 -3.04 -15.87
N SER A 358 -29.68 -3.21 -16.52
CA SER A 358 -30.69 -4.14 -16.05
C SER A 358 -30.22 -5.59 -16.13
N SER A 359 -30.61 -6.41 -15.14
CA SER A 359 -30.46 -7.86 -15.21
C SER A 359 -31.38 -8.48 -16.29
N GLY A 360 -32.46 -7.75 -16.62
CA GLY A 360 -33.46 -8.09 -17.61
C GLY A 360 -33.05 -7.82 -19.06
N VAL A 361 -34.02 -8.01 -19.97
CA VAL A 361 -33.81 -7.97 -21.42
C VAL A 361 -34.62 -6.83 -22.03
N ILE A 362 -34.03 -6.14 -23.02
CA ILE A 362 -34.73 -5.21 -23.90
C ILE A 362 -35.45 -6.04 -24.96
N THR A 363 -36.77 -6.06 -24.92
CA THR A 363 -37.60 -6.67 -25.98
C THR A 363 -37.77 -5.67 -27.11
N TRP A 364 -37.15 -5.97 -28.25
CA TRP A 364 -37.15 -5.12 -29.44
C TRP A 364 -38.15 -5.64 -30.47
N ASN A 365 -39.20 -4.85 -30.72
CA ASN A 365 -40.35 -5.23 -31.54
C ASN A 365 -40.40 -4.53 -32.90
N PHE A 366 -39.38 -3.74 -33.26
CA PHE A 366 -39.25 -3.22 -34.62
C PHE A 366 -38.50 -4.21 -35.51
N ASN A 367 -39.01 -4.44 -36.72
CA ASN A 367 -38.36 -5.28 -37.71
C ASN A 367 -37.65 -4.45 -38.78
N ASP A 368 -36.53 -4.96 -39.30
CA ASP A 368 -35.76 -4.40 -40.41
C ASP A 368 -35.25 -2.95 -40.22
N ILE A 369 -35.04 -2.55 -38.96
CA ILE A 369 -34.40 -1.26 -38.65
C ILE A 369 -32.90 -1.32 -38.95
N ARG A 370 -32.42 -0.29 -39.65
CA ARG A 370 -31.01 -0.13 -40.01
C ARG A 370 -30.30 0.83 -39.06
N VAL A 371 -29.15 0.42 -38.56
CA VAL A 371 -28.18 1.30 -37.89
C VAL A 371 -27.19 1.79 -38.92
N GLY A 372 -27.29 3.06 -39.32
CA GLY A 372 -26.48 3.66 -40.40
C GLY A 372 -25.17 4.29 -39.95
N GLY A 373 -24.70 3.96 -38.75
CA GLY A 373 -23.52 4.47 -38.09
C GLY A 373 -23.09 3.47 -37.02
N ASN A 374 -22.83 3.91 -35.80
CA ASN A 374 -22.40 3.01 -34.73
C ASN A 374 -23.59 2.29 -34.07
N LEU A 375 -23.49 0.97 -34.03
CA LEU A 375 -24.20 0.15 -33.06
C LEU A 375 -23.25 -0.10 -31.89
N THR A 376 -23.59 0.45 -30.72
CA THR A 376 -22.74 0.39 -29.53
C THR A 376 -23.34 -0.52 -28.47
N PHE A 377 -22.55 -1.47 -27.98
CA PHE A 377 -22.86 -2.27 -26.81
C PHE A 377 -21.84 -1.97 -25.71
N THR A 378 -22.23 -1.15 -24.75
CA THR A 378 -21.43 -0.93 -23.53
C THR A 378 -21.84 -1.93 -22.45
N LYS A 379 -23.15 -2.21 -22.36
CA LYS A 379 -23.80 -3.18 -21.47
C LYS A 379 -25.24 -3.42 -21.95
N GLY A 380 -25.89 -4.50 -21.50
CA GLY A 380 -27.31 -4.78 -21.76
C GLY A 380 -27.58 -5.96 -22.69
N LYS A 381 -28.79 -6.53 -22.55
CA LYS A 381 -29.27 -7.72 -23.27
C LYS A 381 -30.45 -7.34 -24.16
N VAL A 382 -30.43 -7.75 -25.43
CA VAL A 382 -31.49 -7.40 -26.40
C VAL A 382 -32.11 -8.67 -26.98
N ALA A 383 -33.41 -8.85 -26.82
CA ALA A 383 -34.20 -9.89 -27.49
C ALA A 383 -34.86 -9.29 -28.73
N LEU A 384 -34.45 -9.75 -29.91
CA LEU A 384 -35.12 -9.39 -31.16
C LEU A 384 -36.28 -10.35 -31.47
N GLY A 385 -36.36 -11.51 -30.81
CA GLY A 385 -37.42 -12.49 -31.07
C GLY A 385 -37.37 -13.05 -32.49
N THR A 386 -38.35 -12.72 -33.32
CA THR A 386 -38.37 -13.04 -34.77
C THR A 386 -37.84 -11.90 -35.64
N ASN A 387 -37.57 -10.74 -35.05
CA ASN A 387 -37.19 -9.53 -35.78
C ASN A 387 -35.71 -9.53 -36.18
N THR A 388 -35.40 -8.66 -37.15
CA THR A 388 -34.05 -8.41 -37.64
C THR A 388 -33.61 -6.99 -37.33
N LEU A 389 -32.42 -6.84 -36.74
CA LEU A 389 -31.70 -5.58 -36.68
C LEU A 389 -30.51 -5.62 -37.65
N ILE A 390 -30.35 -4.57 -38.45
CA ILE A 390 -29.38 -4.53 -39.54
C ILE A 390 -28.33 -3.46 -39.26
N LEU A 391 -27.04 -3.82 -39.27
CA LEU A 391 -25.94 -2.85 -39.23
C LEU A 391 -25.50 -2.48 -40.65
N GLY A 392 -25.62 -1.18 -40.99
CA GLY A 392 -25.25 -0.60 -42.28
C GLY A 392 -26.43 -0.36 -43.25
N THR A 393 -26.26 0.61 -44.16
CA THR A 393 -27.33 1.11 -45.06
C THR A 393 -27.20 0.74 -46.54
N GLY A 394 -26.08 0.16 -46.98
CA GLY A 394 -25.95 -0.40 -48.33
C GLY A 394 -25.89 0.61 -49.49
N VAL A 395 -24.95 1.57 -49.44
CA VAL A 395 -24.59 2.43 -50.59
C VAL A 395 -23.11 2.30 -50.95
N THR A 396 -22.83 2.48 -52.24
CA THR A 396 -21.57 2.21 -52.94
C THR A 396 -20.39 3.06 -52.43
N GLN A 397 -19.24 2.39 -52.25
CA GLN A 397 -17.89 2.86 -51.92
C GLN A 397 -17.63 3.48 -50.54
N GLY A 398 -16.78 2.77 -49.78
CA GLY A 398 -15.92 3.31 -48.72
C GLY A 398 -14.78 2.32 -48.50
N THR A 399 -13.54 2.76 -48.60
CA THR A 399 -12.32 1.98 -48.33
C THR A 399 -12.20 1.75 -46.83
N GLY A 400 -12.92 0.77 -46.30
CA GLY A 400 -12.92 0.39 -44.89
C GLY A 400 -14.02 -0.64 -44.60
N ASN A 401 -13.75 -1.60 -43.72
CA ASN A 401 -14.47 -2.88 -43.58
C ASN A 401 -16.02 -2.84 -43.39
N ASN A 402 -16.72 -1.69 -43.28
CA ASN A 402 -18.19 -1.62 -43.20
C ASN A 402 -18.74 -0.23 -43.62
N GLY A 403 -18.79 0.11 -44.91
CA GLY A 403 -19.33 1.42 -45.34
C GLY A 403 -20.86 1.44 -45.33
N ILE A 404 -21.62 1.85 -44.31
CA ILE A 404 -21.44 2.97 -43.37
C ILE A 404 -22.09 2.53 -42.03
N GLY A 405 -21.42 1.69 -41.24
CA GLY A 405 -21.87 1.34 -39.89
C GLY A 405 -20.91 0.43 -39.12
N ALA A 406 -20.54 0.80 -37.89
CA ALA A 406 -19.56 0.07 -37.08
C ALA A 406 -20.19 -0.54 -35.83
N LEU A 407 -19.68 -1.70 -35.42
CA LEU A 407 -20.00 -2.26 -34.11
C LEU A 407 -18.94 -1.74 -33.14
N VAL A 408 -19.36 -1.02 -32.10
CA VAL A 408 -18.51 -0.62 -30.97
C VAL A 408 -18.91 -1.49 -29.78
N TYR A 409 -17.96 -2.22 -29.20
CA TYR A 409 -18.30 -3.29 -28.26
C TYR A 409 -17.39 -3.31 -27.04
N THR A 410 -18.01 -3.26 -25.87
CA THR A 410 -17.38 -3.49 -24.56
C THR A 410 -18.01 -4.71 -23.89
N SER A 411 -19.34 -4.77 -23.77
CA SER A 411 -20.08 -5.86 -23.12
C SER A 411 -21.56 -5.86 -23.52
N GLY A 412 -22.27 -6.96 -23.27
CA GLY A 412 -23.68 -7.16 -23.65
C GLY A 412 -23.85 -7.86 -25.00
N GLY A 413 -25.06 -7.82 -25.55
CA GLY A 413 -25.37 -8.40 -26.87
C GLY A 413 -26.83 -8.80 -27.08
N PHE A 414 -27.05 -9.55 -28.15
CA PHE A 414 -28.36 -10.13 -28.48
C PHE A 414 -28.54 -11.49 -27.81
N VAL A 415 -29.68 -11.72 -27.17
CA VAL A 415 -30.06 -13.03 -26.58
C VAL A 415 -30.92 -13.88 -27.50
N SER A 416 -31.58 -13.25 -28.49
CA SER A 416 -32.44 -13.94 -29.47
C SER A 416 -32.65 -13.13 -30.74
N GLY A 417 -33.13 -13.81 -31.78
CA GLY A 417 -33.49 -13.27 -33.08
C GLY A 417 -32.32 -13.10 -34.04
N THR A 418 -32.47 -12.23 -35.03
CA THR A 418 -31.56 -12.17 -36.19
C THR A 418 -30.78 -10.86 -36.20
N PHE A 419 -29.45 -10.95 -36.17
CA PHE A 419 -28.58 -9.82 -36.42
C PHE A 419 -28.01 -9.92 -37.84
N SER A 420 -28.28 -8.91 -38.66
CA SER A 420 -27.75 -8.81 -40.01
C SER A 420 -26.67 -7.74 -40.09
N ARG A 421 -25.62 -8.00 -40.86
CA ARG A 421 -24.55 -7.04 -41.14
C ARG A 421 -24.40 -6.86 -42.63
N TRP A 422 -24.32 -5.60 -43.06
CA TRP A 422 -23.87 -5.25 -44.40
C TRP A 422 -22.34 -5.30 -44.49
N TRP A 423 -21.84 -6.05 -45.46
CA TRP A 423 -20.44 -6.18 -45.81
C TRP A 423 -20.14 -5.37 -47.07
N ALA A 424 -19.14 -4.50 -47.01
CA ALA A 424 -18.66 -3.79 -48.21
C ALA A 424 -17.93 -4.75 -49.17
N ASN A 425 -17.70 -4.32 -50.41
CA ASN A 425 -17.08 -5.15 -51.46
C ASN A 425 -15.66 -5.62 -51.13
N THR A 426 -14.88 -4.82 -50.39
CA THR A 426 -13.51 -5.18 -49.95
C THR A 426 -13.43 -5.63 -48.49
N ALA A 427 -14.57 -5.72 -47.80
CA ALA A 427 -14.60 -5.98 -46.36
C ALA A 427 -14.26 -7.44 -46.02
N THR A 428 -13.20 -7.66 -45.25
CA THR A 428 -12.67 -8.99 -44.90
C THR A 428 -13.03 -9.47 -43.50
N GLY A 429 -13.21 -8.58 -42.52
CA GLY A 429 -13.41 -8.96 -41.11
C GLY A 429 -12.10 -9.26 -40.38
N THR A 430 -12.17 -9.85 -39.18
CA THR A 430 -10.98 -10.20 -38.38
C THR A 430 -10.35 -11.49 -38.87
N ALA A 431 -9.03 -11.52 -39.05
CA ALA A 431 -8.31 -12.75 -39.37
C ALA A 431 -8.32 -13.73 -38.20
N LEU A 432 -8.59 -15.00 -38.49
CA LEU A 432 -8.62 -16.07 -37.50
C LEU A 432 -7.24 -16.74 -37.38
N THR A 433 -6.77 -16.93 -36.14
CA THR A 433 -5.44 -17.49 -35.83
C THR A 433 -5.58 -18.65 -34.85
N ALA A 434 -4.92 -19.77 -35.15
CA ALA A 434 -4.91 -20.93 -34.27
C ALA A 434 -4.43 -20.58 -32.85
N GLY A 435 -5.07 -21.15 -31.83
CA GLY A 435 -4.68 -20.95 -30.44
C GLY A 435 -5.22 -19.65 -29.81
N THR A 436 -5.94 -18.80 -30.56
CA THR A 436 -6.32 -17.46 -30.11
C THR A 436 -7.83 -17.22 -30.22
N GLN A 437 -8.42 -16.50 -29.27
CA GLN A 437 -9.83 -16.10 -29.34
C GLN A 437 -9.97 -14.75 -30.05
N PRO A 438 -10.84 -14.62 -31.08
CA PRO A 438 -11.11 -13.33 -31.70
C PRO A 438 -11.82 -12.37 -30.73
N THR A 439 -11.34 -11.13 -30.63
CA THR A 439 -11.90 -10.09 -29.75
C THR A 439 -12.38 -8.84 -30.49
N ALA A 440 -11.77 -8.55 -31.65
CA ALA A 440 -12.04 -7.33 -32.42
C ALA A 440 -13.48 -7.23 -32.94
N ALA A 441 -14.05 -6.04 -33.01
CA ALA A 441 -15.45 -5.89 -33.44
C ALA A 441 -15.71 -6.20 -34.93
N LEU A 442 -14.65 -6.29 -35.75
CA LEU A 442 -14.74 -6.53 -37.19
C LEU A 442 -15.19 -7.97 -37.48
N GLY A 443 -16.31 -8.12 -38.20
CA GLY A 443 -16.91 -9.42 -38.52
C GLY A 443 -17.62 -10.11 -37.35
N ARG A 444 -17.75 -9.44 -36.20
CA ARG A 444 -18.40 -9.96 -34.99
C ARG A 444 -19.93 -9.90 -35.08
N TYR A 445 -20.57 -10.97 -34.63
CA TYR A 445 -22.00 -11.10 -34.37
C TYR A 445 -22.18 -11.20 -32.84
N PRO A 446 -22.65 -10.13 -32.17
CA PRO A 446 -22.54 -9.99 -30.71
C PRO A 446 -23.70 -10.70 -29.98
N PHE A 447 -23.77 -12.03 -30.09
CA PHE A 447 -24.72 -12.82 -29.31
C PHE A 447 -24.19 -13.13 -27.91
N ILE A 448 -25.11 -13.31 -26.97
CA ILE A 448 -24.88 -13.70 -25.58
C ILE A 448 -25.96 -14.68 -25.13
N SER A 449 -25.69 -15.46 -24.09
CA SER A 449 -26.71 -16.26 -23.41
C SER A 449 -27.67 -15.37 -22.61
N ASN A 450 -28.77 -15.94 -22.13
CA ASN A 450 -29.68 -15.21 -21.23
C ASN A 450 -28.97 -14.72 -19.94
N SER A 451 -27.92 -15.41 -19.52
CA SER A 451 -27.06 -15.02 -18.38
C SER A 451 -26.00 -13.97 -18.73
N GLY A 452 -25.89 -13.54 -19.99
CA GLY A 452 -24.91 -12.54 -20.44
C GLY A 452 -23.55 -13.11 -20.85
N ILE A 453 -23.41 -14.43 -20.95
CA ILE A 453 -22.15 -15.07 -21.31
C ILE A 453 -21.96 -15.02 -22.84
N SER A 454 -20.74 -14.81 -23.33
CA SER A 454 -20.49 -14.64 -24.77
C SER A 454 -20.95 -15.85 -25.58
N ARG A 455 -21.74 -15.58 -26.63
CA ARG A 455 -22.17 -16.52 -27.68
C ARG A 455 -21.79 -16.00 -29.06
N ALA A 456 -20.75 -15.16 -29.12
CA ALA A 456 -20.43 -14.42 -30.32
C ALA A 456 -19.98 -15.37 -31.45
N ALA A 457 -20.33 -14.97 -32.68
CA ALA A 457 -19.77 -15.58 -33.88
C ALA A 457 -18.93 -14.56 -34.63
N TYR A 458 -17.95 -15.04 -35.38
CA TYR A 458 -17.10 -14.23 -36.24
C TYR A 458 -17.13 -14.81 -37.64
N VAL A 459 -17.25 -13.94 -38.62
CA VAL A 459 -17.10 -14.28 -40.03
C VAL A 459 -15.94 -13.48 -40.60
N GLN A 460 -15.04 -14.17 -41.30
CA GLN A 460 -14.00 -13.58 -42.14
C GLN A 460 -14.28 -13.94 -43.59
N ARG A 461 -14.18 -12.95 -44.47
CA ARG A 461 -14.25 -13.10 -45.93
C ARG A 461 -12.84 -13.09 -46.51
N VAL A 462 -12.47 -14.16 -47.21
CA VAL A 462 -11.18 -14.28 -47.89
C VAL A 462 -11.34 -13.82 -49.34
N THR A 463 -10.57 -12.81 -49.73
CA THR A 463 -10.62 -12.17 -51.08
C THR A 463 -12.04 -11.81 -51.54
N PRO A 464 -12.71 -10.87 -50.84
CA PRO A 464 -14.07 -10.43 -51.17
C PRO A 464 -14.11 -9.62 -52.48
N THR A 465 -15.18 -9.80 -53.26
CA THR A 465 -15.38 -9.09 -54.56
C THR A 465 -16.70 -8.34 -54.65
N VAL A 466 -17.77 -8.81 -53.98
CA VAL A 466 -19.11 -8.18 -54.01
C VAL A 466 -19.62 -7.97 -52.59
N GLY A 467 -20.14 -6.78 -52.28
CA GLY A 467 -20.75 -6.50 -50.97
C GLY A 467 -22.15 -7.10 -50.82
N GLY A 468 -22.63 -7.26 -49.60
CA GLY A 468 -23.94 -7.85 -49.34
C GLY A 468 -24.22 -8.09 -47.86
N GLN A 469 -25.32 -8.75 -47.54
CA GLN A 469 -25.71 -9.04 -46.16
C GLN A 469 -25.39 -10.47 -45.77
N ILE A 470 -24.80 -10.64 -44.59
CA ILE A 470 -24.72 -11.93 -43.90
C ILE A 470 -25.45 -11.75 -42.57
N ALA A 471 -26.54 -12.47 -42.41
CA ALA A 471 -27.31 -12.54 -41.19
C ALA A 471 -26.91 -13.78 -40.39
N CYS A 472 -26.99 -13.67 -39.08
CA CYS A 472 -26.86 -14.79 -38.16
C CYS A 472 -28.02 -14.75 -37.18
N ARG A 473 -28.57 -15.92 -36.87
CA ARG A 473 -29.49 -16.16 -35.76
C ARG A 473 -28.81 -17.10 -34.77
N TYR A 474 -28.88 -16.77 -33.50
CA TYR A 474 -28.42 -17.63 -32.42
C TYR A 474 -29.61 -18.20 -31.64
N VAL A 475 -29.54 -19.48 -31.31
CA VAL A 475 -30.48 -20.16 -30.42
C VAL A 475 -29.69 -20.65 -29.22
N ASP A 476 -30.00 -20.12 -28.03
CA ASP A 476 -29.35 -20.47 -26.78
C ASP A 476 -29.87 -21.81 -26.23
N ALA A 477 -28.98 -22.60 -25.64
CA ALA A 477 -29.34 -23.79 -24.88
C ALA A 477 -28.37 -23.94 -23.70
N PRO A 478 -28.80 -24.41 -22.52
CA PRO A 478 -27.90 -24.62 -21.39
C PRO A 478 -27.25 -26.01 -21.38
N THR A 479 -27.57 -26.87 -22.36
CA THR A 479 -27.23 -28.30 -22.33
C THR A 479 -26.15 -28.69 -23.34
N VAL A 480 -25.51 -29.82 -23.03
CA VAL A 480 -24.61 -30.55 -23.92
C VAL A 480 -25.20 -31.95 -24.07
N SER A 481 -25.37 -32.37 -25.32
CA SER A 481 -25.89 -33.69 -25.66
C SER A 481 -24.78 -34.62 -26.14
N PRO A 482 -24.87 -35.93 -25.90
CA PRO A 482 -23.96 -36.92 -26.48
C PRO A 482 -23.93 -36.84 -28.02
N SER A 483 -22.78 -37.13 -28.61
CA SER A 483 -22.54 -37.11 -30.06
C SER A 483 -21.57 -38.25 -30.47
N SER A 484 -21.36 -38.42 -31.78
CA SER A 484 -20.36 -39.35 -32.33
C SER A 484 -19.89 -38.90 -33.72
N ILE A 485 -19.67 -37.59 -33.87
CA ILE A 485 -19.27 -37.00 -35.15
C ILE A 485 -17.76 -37.17 -35.32
N SER A 486 -17.31 -37.75 -36.43
CA SER A 486 -15.89 -37.79 -36.80
C SER A 486 -15.56 -36.63 -37.73
N ASP A 487 -14.67 -35.75 -37.29
CA ASP A 487 -14.17 -34.60 -38.06
C ASP A 487 -12.65 -34.74 -38.30
N ALA A 488 -12.27 -35.13 -39.52
CA ALA A 488 -10.87 -35.37 -39.91
C ALA A 488 -10.09 -36.30 -38.94
N GLY A 489 -10.75 -37.38 -38.46
CA GLY A 489 -10.16 -38.35 -37.53
C GLY A 489 -10.29 -38.00 -36.05
N TYR A 490 -10.78 -36.80 -35.72
CA TYR A 490 -11.15 -36.43 -34.35
C TYR A 490 -12.62 -36.75 -34.09
N THR A 491 -12.89 -37.67 -33.16
CA THR A 491 -14.26 -38.06 -32.79
C THR A 491 -14.77 -37.21 -31.63
N LEU A 492 -15.87 -36.51 -31.88
CA LEU A 492 -16.60 -35.71 -30.91
C LEU A 492 -17.66 -36.57 -30.25
N ASP A 493 -17.62 -36.67 -28.92
CA ASP A 493 -18.61 -37.39 -28.12
C ASP A 493 -19.62 -36.47 -27.43
N SER A 494 -19.38 -35.16 -27.45
CA SER A 494 -20.19 -34.15 -26.76
C SER A 494 -20.43 -32.96 -27.68
N ARG A 495 -21.70 -32.52 -27.80
CA ARG A 495 -22.11 -31.37 -28.61
C ARG A 495 -22.95 -30.41 -27.78
N TYR A 496 -22.56 -29.14 -27.77
CA TYR A 496 -23.37 -28.06 -27.22
C TYR A 496 -24.67 -27.91 -28.03
N ASP A 497 -25.82 -27.79 -27.38
CA ASP A 497 -27.11 -27.75 -28.07
C ASP A 497 -27.48 -26.37 -28.62
N GLY A 498 -26.80 -25.31 -28.17
CA GLY A 498 -26.94 -23.97 -28.74
C GLY A 498 -26.28 -23.89 -30.12
N ASN A 499 -26.89 -23.13 -31.03
CA ASN A 499 -26.49 -23.13 -32.44
C ASN A 499 -26.57 -21.75 -33.11
N TRP A 500 -25.79 -21.62 -34.18
CA TRP A 500 -25.71 -20.44 -35.03
C TRP A 500 -26.18 -20.79 -36.44
N THR A 501 -27.17 -20.05 -36.94
CA THR A 501 -27.70 -20.22 -38.30
C THR A 501 -27.38 -18.99 -39.12
N PHE A 502 -26.62 -19.15 -40.20
CA PHE A 502 -26.27 -18.06 -41.11
C PHE A 502 -27.17 -18.03 -42.35
N SER A 503 -27.47 -16.83 -42.86
CA SER A 503 -28.27 -16.64 -44.08
C SER A 503 -27.89 -15.36 -44.83
N THR A 504 -28.39 -15.21 -46.06
CA THR A 504 -28.19 -14.01 -46.91
C THR A 504 -29.56 -13.44 -47.34
N PRO A 505 -30.15 -12.49 -46.59
CA PRO A 505 -31.56 -12.13 -46.78
C PRO A 505 -31.88 -11.28 -48.02
N VAL A 506 -30.92 -10.51 -48.54
CA VAL A 506 -31.16 -9.55 -49.63
C VAL A 506 -30.06 -9.62 -50.69
N THR A 507 -29.03 -8.76 -50.60
CA THR A 507 -27.87 -8.75 -51.50
C THR A 507 -26.87 -9.81 -51.05
N VAL A 508 -26.51 -10.73 -51.94
CA VAL A 508 -25.60 -11.85 -51.64
C VAL A 508 -24.14 -11.38 -51.76
N PRO A 509 -23.35 -11.45 -50.67
CA PRO A 509 -21.92 -11.11 -50.74
C PRO A 509 -21.14 -12.21 -51.45
N VAL A 510 -20.07 -11.86 -52.15
CA VAL A 510 -19.20 -12.82 -52.83
C VAL A 510 -17.77 -12.76 -52.28
N SER A 511 -17.22 -13.90 -51.93
CA SER A 511 -15.84 -14.11 -51.45
C SER A 511 -15.35 -15.47 -51.95
N ALA A 512 -14.03 -15.65 -52.11
CA ALA A 512 -13.49 -16.96 -52.50
C ALA A 512 -13.82 -18.03 -51.46
N THR A 513 -13.57 -17.72 -50.17
CA THR A 513 -13.94 -18.56 -49.04
C THR A 513 -14.31 -17.71 -47.83
N TYR A 514 -14.90 -18.37 -46.83
CA TYR A 514 -15.32 -17.82 -45.55
C TYR A 514 -14.67 -18.61 -44.43
N ASN A 515 -14.11 -17.90 -43.45
CA ASN A 515 -13.64 -18.51 -42.20
C ASN A 515 -14.57 -18.08 -41.07
N ILE A 516 -14.77 -18.97 -40.09
CA ILE A 516 -15.67 -18.72 -38.96
C ILE A 516 -15.03 -19.10 -37.63
N ALA A 517 -15.41 -18.35 -36.60
CA ALA A 517 -15.19 -18.73 -35.21
C ALA A 517 -16.49 -18.64 -34.43
N LEU A 518 -16.79 -19.66 -33.63
CA LEU A 518 -17.94 -19.70 -32.74
C LEU A 518 -17.46 -19.76 -31.30
N ILE A 519 -18.00 -18.89 -30.46
CA ILE A 519 -17.63 -18.77 -29.05
C ILE A 519 -18.81 -19.28 -28.21
N GLY A 520 -18.62 -20.36 -27.48
CA GLY A 520 -19.59 -20.95 -26.56
C GLY A 520 -19.10 -20.89 -25.13
N GLN A 521 -18.61 -19.75 -24.64
CA GLN A 521 -17.98 -19.66 -23.32
C GLN A 521 -18.87 -20.27 -22.22
N ASN A 522 -18.33 -21.14 -21.37
CA ASN A 522 -19.07 -21.90 -20.34
C ASN A 522 -20.18 -22.83 -20.89
N ALA A 523 -20.21 -23.14 -22.18
CA ALA A 523 -21.08 -24.19 -22.72
C ALA A 523 -20.67 -25.58 -22.17
N TYR A 524 -19.38 -25.80 -22.04
CA TYR A 524 -18.74 -26.94 -21.42
C TYR A 524 -17.34 -26.52 -20.93
N LEU A 525 -16.62 -27.41 -20.26
CA LEU A 525 -15.21 -27.21 -19.92
C LEU A 525 -14.34 -27.78 -21.04
N ALA A 526 -13.36 -27.02 -21.52
CA ALA A 526 -12.38 -27.48 -22.48
C ALA A 526 -10.99 -27.45 -21.84
N SER A 527 -10.17 -28.46 -22.11
CA SER A 527 -8.78 -28.56 -21.62
C SER A 527 -7.76 -28.07 -22.64
N ASN A 528 -8.17 -27.91 -23.90
CA ASN A 528 -7.31 -27.47 -25.00
C ASN A 528 -8.14 -26.85 -26.15
N GLY A 529 -7.49 -26.45 -27.23
CA GLY A 529 -8.09 -25.80 -28.40
C GLY A 529 -8.83 -26.71 -29.39
N ASN A 530 -9.18 -27.95 -29.03
CA ASN A 530 -9.73 -28.91 -29.99
C ASN A 530 -11.25 -28.81 -30.22
N SER A 531 -11.97 -27.92 -29.53
CA SER A 531 -13.38 -27.67 -29.81
C SER A 531 -13.64 -27.48 -31.32
N ARG A 532 -14.58 -28.24 -31.88
CA ARG A 532 -14.90 -28.25 -33.32
C ARG A 532 -16.21 -27.53 -33.61
N ILE A 533 -16.28 -26.93 -34.79
CA ILE A 533 -17.53 -26.49 -35.41
C ILE A 533 -18.06 -27.62 -36.27
N VAL A 534 -19.29 -28.06 -36.01
CA VAL A 534 -19.93 -29.20 -36.67
C VAL A 534 -21.39 -28.90 -37.03
N ARG A 535 -22.00 -29.77 -37.83
CA ARG A 535 -23.45 -29.81 -38.02
C ARG A 535 -24.11 -30.64 -36.93
N ALA A 536 -25.44 -30.71 -36.94
CA ALA A 536 -26.19 -31.48 -35.95
C ALA A 536 -25.77 -32.97 -35.87
N ALA A 537 -25.47 -33.60 -37.01
CA ALA A 537 -25.15 -35.03 -37.08
C ALA A 537 -23.99 -35.37 -38.04
N SER A 538 -23.20 -34.39 -38.48
CA SER A 538 -22.08 -34.60 -39.41
C SER A 538 -20.98 -33.55 -39.25
N ALA A 539 -19.79 -33.86 -39.76
CA ALA A 539 -18.72 -32.88 -39.84
C ALA A 539 -19.13 -31.72 -40.77
N LEU A 540 -18.60 -30.53 -40.47
CA LEU A 540 -18.66 -29.41 -41.40
C LEU A 540 -17.56 -29.58 -42.46
N GLU A 541 -17.67 -28.96 -43.65
CA GLU A 541 -16.57 -28.91 -44.62
C GLU A 541 -15.53 -27.84 -44.20
N GLY A 542 -14.45 -27.71 -44.98
CA GLY A 542 -13.34 -26.82 -44.64
C GLY A 542 -12.35 -27.47 -43.67
N THR A 543 -11.43 -26.66 -43.14
CA THR A 543 -10.33 -27.12 -42.29
C THR A 543 -10.50 -26.60 -40.87
N HIS A 544 -10.37 -27.49 -39.88
CA HIS A 544 -10.34 -27.09 -38.47
C HIS A 544 -9.11 -26.24 -38.16
N LEU A 545 -9.30 -25.24 -37.31
CA LEU A 545 -8.23 -24.43 -36.74
C LEU A 545 -8.40 -24.42 -35.22
N ASN A 546 -7.31 -24.66 -34.47
CA ASN A 546 -7.40 -24.76 -33.01
C ASN A 546 -7.95 -23.48 -32.39
N GLY A 547 -8.92 -23.61 -31.48
CA GLY A 547 -9.40 -22.54 -30.63
C GLY A 547 -8.49 -22.33 -29.41
N THR A 548 -9.09 -22.16 -28.24
CA THR A 548 -8.40 -21.98 -26.95
C THR A 548 -8.83 -23.05 -25.96
N SER A 549 -8.33 -23.04 -24.72
CA SER A 549 -8.87 -23.86 -23.61
C SER A 549 -10.25 -23.40 -23.10
N LEU A 550 -10.97 -22.59 -23.88
CA LEU A 550 -12.38 -22.28 -23.69
C LEU A 550 -13.16 -22.92 -24.85
N PRO A 551 -14.49 -23.13 -24.74
CA PRO A 551 -15.28 -23.65 -25.85
C PRO A 551 -15.34 -22.67 -27.04
N VAL A 552 -14.31 -22.72 -27.89
CA VAL A 552 -14.15 -21.89 -29.07
C VAL A 552 -13.74 -22.80 -30.22
N GLY A 553 -14.59 -22.90 -31.23
CA GLY A 553 -14.27 -23.62 -32.45
C GLY A 553 -13.92 -22.64 -33.57
N GLN A 554 -12.97 -23.00 -34.43
CA GLN A 554 -12.63 -22.22 -35.62
C GLN A 554 -12.53 -23.11 -36.85
N ARG A 555 -12.88 -22.55 -38.01
CA ARG A 555 -12.91 -23.28 -39.27
C ARG A 555 -12.62 -22.36 -40.45
N THR A 556 -11.83 -22.84 -41.40
CA THR A 556 -11.40 -22.07 -42.57
C THR A 556 -11.80 -22.75 -43.88
N GLY A 557 -11.93 -21.96 -44.94
CA GLY A 557 -12.13 -22.48 -46.30
C GLY A 557 -13.56 -22.91 -46.64
N LEU A 558 -14.59 -22.37 -45.97
CA LEU A 558 -15.98 -22.63 -46.31
C LEU A 558 -16.40 -21.87 -47.56
N THR A 559 -17.22 -22.46 -48.42
CA THR A 559 -18.01 -21.73 -49.42
C THR A 559 -19.21 -21.05 -48.75
N LEU A 560 -19.79 -20.04 -49.39
CA LEU A 560 -20.99 -19.37 -48.87
C LEU A 560 -22.15 -20.36 -48.69
N ALA A 561 -22.34 -21.27 -49.64
CA ALA A 561 -23.39 -22.28 -49.58
C ALA A 561 -23.23 -23.21 -48.38
N GLN A 562 -22.01 -23.64 -48.06
CA GLN A 562 -21.71 -24.47 -46.88
C GLN A 562 -21.96 -23.71 -45.57
N LEU A 563 -21.60 -22.42 -45.52
CA LEU A 563 -21.83 -21.57 -44.34
C LEU A 563 -23.33 -21.42 -44.02
N THR A 564 -24.18 -21.27 -45.04
CA THR A 564 -25.62 -20.98 -44.87
C THR A 564 -26.53 -22.20 -44.97
N GLN A 565 -25.99 -23.41 -45.14
CA GLN A 565 -26.78 -24.61 -45.43
C GLN A 565 -27.65 -25.06 -44.26
N ALA A 566 -27.09 -25.04 -43.04
CA ALA A 566 -27.72 -25.60 -41.85
C ALA A 566 -27.13 -24.94 -40.58
N PRO A 567 -27.79 -25.08 -39.41
CA PRO A 567 -27.26 -24.59 -38.15
C PRO A 567 -25.91 -25.24 -37.80
N LEU A 568 -25.02 -24.44 -37.22
CA LEU A 568 -23.69 -24.82 -36.78
C LEU A 568 -23.65 -24.93 -35.25
N TYR A 569 -22.92 -25.93 -34.76
CA TYR A 569 -22.79 -26.28 -33.35
C TYR A 569 -21.32 -26.34 -32.93
N LEU A 570 -21.07 -26.25 -31.62
CA LEU A 570 -19.77 -26.57 -31.03
C LEU A 570 -19.79 -27.97 -30.44
N GLY A 571 -18.69 -28.70 -30.59
CA GLY A 571 -18.49 -29.98 -29.91
C GLY A 571 -17.06 -30.18 -29.46
N VAL A 572 -16.85 -31.13 -28.55
CA VAL A 572 -15.53 -31.54 -28.07
C VAL A 572 -15.56 -33.03 -27.75
N SER A 573 -14.39 -33.68 -27.71
CA SER A 573 -14.26 -34.98 -27.06
C SER A 573 -14.15 -34.82 -25.56
N PHE A 574 -14.75 -35.75 -24.83
CA PHE A 574 -14.63 -35.96 -23.40
C PHE A 574 -13.19 -36.22 -22.95
N ALA A 575 -12.33 -36.71 -23.84
CA ALA A 575 -10.89 -36.80 -23.57
C ALA A 575 -10.25 -35.42 -23.38
N ASP A 576 -10.80 -34.39 -24.03
CA ASP A 576 -10.33 -33.01 -24.02
C ASP A 576 -11.10 -32.11 -23.03
N THR A 577 -11.81 -32.70 -22.06
CA THR A 577 -12.44 -31.99 -20.94
C THR A 577 -11.79 -32.36 -19.59
N PRO A 578 -11.78 -31.47 -18.58
CA PRO A 578 -11.32 -31.81 -17.25
C PRO A 578 -12.20 -32.87 -16.59
N ASN A 579 -11.61 -33.73 -15.76
CA ASN A 579 -12.37 -34.58 -14.85
C ASN A 579 -12.81 -33.72 -13.64
N PHE A 580 -14.10 -33.40 -13.53
CA PHE A 580 -14.58 -32.48 -12.51
C PHE A 580 -15.49 -33.18 -11.51
N SER A 581 -15.48 -32.71 -10.26
CA SER A 581 -16.36 -33.26 -9.23
C SER A 581 -17.83 -32.99 -9.56
N ILE A 582 -18.67 -34.01 -9.49
CA ILE A 582 -20.14 -33.93 -9.62
C ILE A 582 -20.85 -34.11 -8.27
N ALA A 583 -20.12 -34.46 -7.22
CA ALA A 583 -20.58 -34.50 -5.84
C ALA A 583 -19.40 -34.32 -4.85
N SER A 584 -19.71 -34.01 -3.59
CA SER A 584 -18.74 -34.07 -2.48
C SER A 584 -18.39 -35.51 -2.13
N GLY A 585 -17.15 -35.76 -1.67
CA GLY A 585 -16.74 -37.08 -1.25
C GLY A 585 -15.23 -37.29 -1.19
N ASN A 586 -14.84 -38.56 -1.13
CA ASN A 586 -13.44 -38.96 -1.14
C ASN A 586 -12.88 -38.95 -2.58
N TRP A 587 -11.66 -38.46 -2.77
CA TRP A 587 -10.98 -38.45 -4.07
C TRP A 587 -11.02 -39.81 -4.78
N ASN A 588 -10.85 -40.91 -4.04
CA ASN A 588 -10.82 -42.27 -4.59
C ASN A 588 -12.19 -42.86 -4.94
N ASN A 589 -13.29 -42.12 -4.78
CA ASN A 589 -14.61 -42.57 -5.21
C ASN A 589 -14.86 -42.17 -6.67
N ALA A 590 -14.78 -43.14 -7.59
CA ALA A 590 -15.05 -42.92 -9.02
C ALA A 590 -16.43 -42.28 -9.31
N SER A 591 -17.44 -42.51 -8.46
CA SER A 591 -18.80 -42.02 -8.69
C SER A 591 -18.96 -40.51 -8.48
N ILE A 592 -17.99 -39.84 -7.85
CA ILE A 592 -18.05 -38.39 -7.62
C ILE A 592 -17.40 -37.58 -8.74
N TRP A 593 -16.84 -38.25 -9.75
CA TRP A 593 -16.09 -37.65 -10.86
C TRP A 593 -16.89 -37.72 -12.15
N SER A 594 -16.85 -36.64 -12.94
CA SER A 594 -17.66 -36.51 -14.15
C SER A 594 -17.38 -37.59 -15.19
N LYS A 595 -16.16 -38.15 -15.16
CA LYS A 595 -15.72 -39.23 -16.06
C LYS A 595 -16.03 -40.65 -15.55
N GLY A 596 -16.60 -40.79 -14.35
CA GLY A 596 -16.94 -42.09 -13.77
C GLY A 596 -15.73 -42.95 -13.39
N ASN A 597 -14.53 -42.37 -13.36
CA ASN A 597 -13.26 -42.97 -12.95
C ASN A 597 -12.56 -42.07 -11.92
N VAL A 598 -11.67 -42.65 -11.11
CA VAL A 598 -10.78 -41.89 -10.23
C VAL A 598 -9.77 -41.12 -11.09
N PRO A 599 -9.46 -39.84 -10.78
CA PRO A 599 -8.48 -39.07 -11.51
C PRO A 599 -7.12 -39.75 -11.63
N ASN A 600 -6.47 -39.55 -12.77
CA ASN A 600 -5.16 -40.11 -13.07
C ASN A 600 -4.19 -39.07 -13.63
N CYS A 601 -2.93 -39.47 -13.82
CA CYS A 601 -1.82 -38.61 -14.22
C CYS A 601 -1.95 -37.88 -15.56
N THR A 602 -2.91 -38.26 -16.40
CA THR A 602 -3.14 -37.61 -17.70
C THR A 602 -4.26 -36.58 -17.65
N GLU A 603 -5.04 -36.57 -16.57
CA GLU A 603 -6.27 -35.79 -16.46
C GLU A 603 -6.04 -34.48 -15.71
N ALA A 604 -6.49 -33.38 -16.32
CA ALA A 604 -6.72 -32.14 -15.57
C ALA A 604 -7.99 -32.32 -14.73
N VAL A 605 -7.93 -31.91 -13.47
CA VAL A 605 -9.00 -32.08 -12.48
C VAL A 605 -9.53 -30.73 -12.02
N SER A 606 -10.84 -30.64 -11.82
CA SER A 606 -11.47 -29.46 -11.22
C SER A 606 -12.43 -29.84 -10.10
N ILE A 607 -12.27 -29.21 -8.94
CA ILE A 607 -13.23 -29.27 -7.84
C ILE A 607 -14.22 -28.13 -8.04
N ALA A 608 -15.50 -28.47 -8.21
CA ALA A 608 -16.56 -27.53 -8.54
C ALA A 608 -17.07 -26.79 -7.29
N SER A 609 -17.72 -25.64 -7.53
CA SER A 609 -18.36 -24.84 -6.47
C SER A 609 -19.37 -25.67 -5.68
N GLY A 610 -19.34 -25.57 -4.35
CA GLY A 610 -20.23 -26.29 -3.44
C GLY A 610 -19.82 -27.74 -3.15
N HIS A 611 -18.74 -28.24 -3.78
CA HIS A 611 -18.22 -29.58 -3.50
C HIS A 611 -17.00 -29.53 -2.57
N THR A 612 -16.96 -30.50 -1.65
CA THR A 612 -15.83 -30.74 -0.76
C THR A 612 -15.22 -32.10 -1.09
N ILE A 613 -13.98 -32.10 -1.59
CA ILE A 613 -13.23 -33.31 -1.88
C ILE A 613 -12.21 -33.56 -0.78
N THR A 614 -12.23 -34.77 -0.22
CA THR A 614 -11.31 -35.19 0.85
C THR A 614 -10.27 -36.17 0.33
N VAL A 615 -9.01 -35.94 0.70
CA VAL A 615 -7.89 -36.87 0.51
C VAL A 615 -7.47 -37.40 1.88
N ASN A 616 -7.57 -38.73 2.07
CA ASN A 616 -7.27 -39.40 3.34
C ASN A 616 -6.61 -40.79 3.17
N SER A 617 -6.30 -41.18 1.94
CA SER A 617 -5.70 -42.48 1.58
C SER A 617 -4.61 -42.25 0.53
N ALA A 618 -3.80 -43.27 0.23
CA ALA A 618 -2.69 -43.11 -0.70
C ALA A 618 -3.10 -43.18 -2.18
N ALA A 619 -2.15 -42.90 -3.08
CA ALA A 619 -2.20 -43.01 -4.54
C ALA A 619 -3.18 -42.06 -5.27
N ASN A 620 -3.44 -40.87 -4.72
CA ASN A 620 -4.23 -39.85 -5.41
C ASN A 620 -3.32 -39.03 -6.35
N VAL A 621 -3.66 -38.98 -7.63
CA VAL A 621 -2.83 -38.31 -8.63
C VAL A 621 -3.67 -37.55 -9.66
N CYS A 622 -3.12 -36.48 -10.22
CA CYS A 622 -3.69 -35.78 -11.36
C CYS A 622 -2.61 -35.05 -12.16
N LYS A 623 -2.93 -34.65 -13.39
CA LYS A 623 -2.04 -33.79 -14.19
C LYS A 623 -2.02 -32.37 -13.64
N ASN A 624 -3.18 -31.73 -13.54
CA ASN A 624 -3.36 -30.38 -13.01
C ASN A 624 -4.57 -30.39 -12.07
N LEU A 625 -4.61 -29.50 -11.09
CA LEU A 625 -5.75 -29.38 -10.19
C LEU A 625 -6.17 -27.92 -10.04
N THR A 626 -7.46 -27.67 -10.26
CA THR A 626 -8.09 -26.38 -9.93
C THR A 626 -9.14 -26.60 -8.85
N VAL A 627 -8.99 -25.92 -7.72
CA VAL A 627 -10.05 -25.77 -6.72
C VAL A 627 -10.84 -24.53 -7.10
N SER A 628 -12.03 -24.70 -7.69
CA SER A 628 -12.85 -23.57 -8.17
C SER A 628 -13.35 -22.71 -7.01
N LEU A 629 -13.75 -21.47 -7.30
CA LEU A 629 -14.41 -20.60 -6.31
C LEU A 629 -15.61 -21.32 -5.69
N GLY A 630 -15.69 -21.33 -4.36
CA GLY A 630 -16.71 -22.06 -3.60
C GLY A 630 -16.48 -23.59 -3.48
N GLY A 631 -15.45 -24.14 -4.11
CA GLY A 631 -15.02 -25.54 -3.94
C GLY A 631 -14.01 -25.69 -2.80
N THR A 632 -13.92 -26.89 -2.22
CA THR A 632 -12.99 -27.20 -1.12
C THR A 632 -12.18 -28.47 -1.40
N LEU A 633 -10.86 -28.38 -1.26
CA LEU A 633 -9.95 -29.52 -1.16
C LEU A 633 -9.46 -29.64 0.28
N SER A 634 -9.71 -30.79 0.91
CA SER A 634 -9.27 -31.09 2.28
C SER A 634 -8.37 -32.31 2.30
N VAL A 635 -7.11 -32.12 2.69
CA VAL A 635 -6.12 -33.19 2.86
C VAL A 635 -5.97 -33.46 4.34
N SER A 636 -6.56 -34.57 4.79
CA SER A 636 -6.61 -35.00 6.19
C SER A 636 -5.80 -36.27 6.46
N GLY A 637 -5.10 -36.78 5.44
CA GLY A 637 -4.23 -37.96 5.48
C GLY A 637 -3.81 -38.36 4.07
N GLY A 638 -3.10 -39.49 3.93
CA GLY A 638 -2.72 -40.02 2.61
C GLY A 638 -1.74 -39.12 1.83
N ASP A 639 -1.77 -39.24 0.50
CA ASP A 639 -0.97 -38.41 -0.41
C ASP A 639 -1.77 -37.89 -1.62
N LEU A 640 -1.36 -36.75 -2.16
CA LEU A 640 -1.85 -36.20 -3.43
C LEU A 640 -0.66 -35.73 -4.28
N VAL A 641 -0.55 -36.22 -5.51
CA VAL A 641 0.44 -35.75 -6.49
C VAL A 641 -0.25 -34.94 -7.59
N VAL A 642 0.15 -33.69 -7.74
CA VAL A 642 -0.24 -32.81 -8.86
C VAL A 642 0.94 -32.69 -9.81
N GLY A 643 0.79 -33.18 -11.04
CA GLY A 643 1.85 -33.32 -12.02
C GLY A 643 2.65 -34.60 -11.81
N CYS A 644 2.56 -35.56 -12.73
CA CYS A 644 3.20 -36.87 -12.56
C CYS A 644 4.47 -37.08 -13.39
N THR A 645 4.74 -36.20 -14.35
CA THR A 645 5.80 -36.43 -15.36
C THR A 645 6.77 -35.27 -15.41
N ASP A 646 6.24 -34.05 -15.54
CA ASP A 646 7.02 -32.82 -15.63
C ASP A 646 6.82 -31.98 -14.36
N ASN A 647 7.73 -31.03 -14.13
CA ASN A 647 7.67 -30.07 -13.02
C ASN A 647 7.10 -28.73 -13.52
N ASN A 648 6.04 -28.78 -14.34
CA ASN A 648 5.41 -27.60 -14.96
C ASN A 648 3.88 -27.61 -14.82
N ASN A 649 3.34 -28.41 -13.91
CA ASN A 649 1.91 -28.51 -13.65
C ASN A 649 1.42 -27.54 -12.57
N SER A 650 0.12 -27.27 -12.55
CA SER A 650 -0.44 -26.25 -11.65
C SER A 650 -1.45 -26.82 -10.66
N LEU A 651 -1.30 -26.45 -9.38
CA LEU A 651 -2.36 -26.44 -8.38
C LEU A 651 -2.88 -25.00 -8.23
N ASN A 652 -4.07 -24.73 -8.78
CA ASN A 652 -4.72 -23.43 -8.73
C ASN A 652 -5.79 -23.42 -7.64
N ILE A 653 -5.69 -22.50 -6.69
CA ILE A 653 -6.58 -22.40 -5.53
C ILE A 653 -7.41 -21.13 -5.69
N LEU A 654 -8.65 -21.28 -6.14
CA LEU A 654 -9.66 -20.21 -6.23
C LEU A 654 -10.69 -20.30 -5.09
N GLY A 655 -10.83 -21.49 -4.49
CA GLY A 655 -11.68 -21.76 -3.32
C GLY A 655 -10.85 -22.01 -2.07
N VAL A 656 -11.14 -23.11 -1.37
CA VAL A 656 -10.51 -23.46 -0.09
C VAL A 656 -9.57 -24.66 -0.25
N PHE A 657 -8.32 -24.51 0.19
CA PHE A 657 -7.35 -25.60 0.30
C PHE A 657 -6.88 -25.76 1.75
N ASN A 658 -7.23 -26.90 2.35
CA ASN A 658 -6.92 -27.23 3.73
C ASN A 658 -6.00 -28.44 3.80
N VAL A 659 -4.88 -28.33 4.52
CA VAL A 659 -3.97 -29.45 4.83
C VAL A 659 -3.83 -29.57 6.34
N THR A 660 -4.41 -30.62 6.90
CA THR A 660 -4.35 -30.92 8.34
C THR A 660 -3.44 -32.11 8.65
N ALA A 661 -3.25 -33.02 7.68
CA ALA A 661 -2.28 -34.12 7.71
C ALA A 661 -2.01 -34.62 6.27
N GLY A 662 -1.23 -35.68 6.10
CA GLY A 662 -0.89 -36.25 4.79
C GLY A 662 0.23 -35.49 4.06
N THR A 663 0.44 -35.83 2.78
CA THR A 663 1.48 -35.21 1.92
C THR A 663 0.90 -34.75 0.59
N VAL A 664 1.14 -33.50 0.22
CA VAL A 664 0.79 -32.96 -1.10
C VAL A 664 2.08 -32.69 -1.87
N ASN A 665 2.32 -33.39 -2.96
CA ASN A 665 3.44 -33.14 -3.86
C ASN A 665 2.92 -32.41 -5.10
N VAL A 666 3.49 -31.24 -5.38
CA VAL A 666 3.16 -30.42 -6.55
C VAL A 666 4.41 -30.32 -7.42
N ASN A 667 4.44 -31.09 -8.50
CA ASN A 667 5.48 -31.02 -9.52
C ASN A 667 5.14 -29.87 -10.48
N GLY A 668 5.37 -28.65 -10.00
CA GLY A 668 5.19 -27.42 -10.74
C GLY A 668 4.94 -26.26 -9.79
N ASN A 669 3.78 -25.61 -9.88
CA ASN A 669 3.49 -24.41 -9.12
C ASN A 669 2.15 -24.44 -8.37
N ILE A 670 2.12 -23.72 -7.23
CA ILE A 670 0.90 -23.38 -6.50
C ILE A 670 0.57 -21.91 -6.76
N ALA A 671 -0.67 -21.62 -7.14
CA ALA A 671 -1.15 -20.26 -7.31
C ALA A 671 -2.49 -20.06 -6.61
N THR A 672 -2.57 -19.09 -5.71
CA THR A 672 -3.83 -18.66 -5.10
C THR A 672 -4.41 -17.45 -5.83
N SER A 673 -5.67 -17.12 -5.56
CA SER A 673 -6.36 -15.94 -6.12
C SER A 673 -7.04 -15.12 -5.02
N TYR A 674 -7.39 -13.88 -5.33
CA TYR A 674 -8.26 -13.07 -4.48
C TYR A 674 -9.55 -13.89 -4.19
N GLY A 675 -9.85 -14.07 -2.91
CA GLY A 675 -11.03 -14.76 -2.37
C GLY A 675 -10.75 -16.21 -1.95
N SER A 676 -9.52 -16.68 -2.13
CA SER A 676 -9.12 -18.05 -1.80
C SER A 676 -8.61 -18.19 -0.37
N VAL A 677 -8.74 -19.40 0.17
CA VAL A 677 -8.21 -19.78 1.48
C VAL A 677 -7.13 -20.84 1.30
N PHE A 678 -5.94 -20.58 1.81
CA PHE A 678 -4.86 -21.56 1.90
C PHE A 678 -4.49 -21.79 3.37
N SER A 679 -4.94 -22.92 3.90
CA SER A 679 -4.69 -23.32 5.29
C SER A 679 -3.78 -24.55 5.38
N GLN A 680 -2.75 -24.45 6.21
CA GLN A 680 -1.90 -25.55 6.61
C GLN A 680 -1.76 -25.55 8.14
N SER A 681 -2.38 -26.55 8.79
CA SER A 681 -2.28 -26.76 10.25
C SER A 681 -1.52 -28.06 10.60
N GLY A 682 -1.17 -28.86 9.59
CA GLY A 682 -0.35 -30.06 9.71
C GLY A 682 0.09 -30.58 8.34
N GLY A 683 0.56 -31.83 8.29
CA GLY A 683 0.99 -32.47 7.05
C GLY A 683 2.19 -31.83 6.34
N ASN A 684 2.50 -32.32 5.15
CA ASN A 684 3.58 -31.84 4.29
C ASN A 684 3.03 -31.34 2.95
N ILE A 685 3.55 -30.23 2.48
CA ILE A 685 3.35 -29.74 1.10
C ILE A 685 4.73 -29.60 0.49
N ASN A 686 5.02 -30.35 -0.57
CA ASN A 686 6.27 -30.27 -1.31
C ASN A 686 5.99 -29.68 -2.68
N VAL A 687 6.71 -28.62 -3.06
CA VAL A 687 6.56 -27.97 -4.37
C VAL A 687 7.89 -28.01 -5.10
N ASP A 688 7.91 -28.67 -6.25
CA ASP A 688 9.06 -28.77 -7.12
C ASP A 688 8.71 -28.22 -8.50
N GLY A 689 9.17 -27.00 -8.78
CA GLY A 689 8.98 -26.35 -10.08
C GLY A 689 10.13 -26.55 -11.07
N ASN A 690 11.12 -27.39 -10.76
CA ASN A 690 12.34 -27.54 -11.55
C ASN A 690 12.68 -29.01 -11.84
N SER A 691 12.47 -29.44 -13.07
CA SER A 691 12.81 -30.79 -13.55
C SER A 691 14.28 -30.93 -14.00
N GLY A 692 15.07 -29.86 -13.95
CA GLY A 692 16.40 -29.75 -14.55
C GLY A 692 16.40 -29.29 -16.01
N THR A 693 15.25 -29.28 -16.68
CA THR A 693 15.09 -28.81 -18.07
C THR A 693 14.05 -27.69 -18.15
N ILE A 694 14.37 -26.57 -18.82
CA ILE A 694 13.48 -25.38 -18.87
C ILE A 694 12.09 -25.70 -19.43
N ALA A 695 12.00 -26.55 -20.47
CA ALA A 695 10.73 -26.86 -21.13
C ALA A 695 9.76 -27.68 -20.26
N THR A 696 10.29 -28.48 -19.33
CA THR A 696 9.55 -29.36 -18.41
C THR A 696 9.54 -28.81 -16.98
N SER A 697 9.90 -27.54 -16.80
CA SER A 697 9.89 -26.81 -15.53
C SER A 697 8.86 -25.68 -15.57
N VAL A 698 8.55 -25.10 -14.41
CA VAL A 698 7.71 -23.90 -14.32
C VAL A 698 8.27 -22.82 -15.27
N PRO A 699 7.45 -22.24 -16.16
CA PRO A 699 7.92 -21.26 -17.15
C PRO A 699 8.43 -19.95 -16.52
N ASN A 700 9.35 -19.28 -17.23
CA ASN A 700 9.77 -17.93 -16.88
C ASN A 700 8.56 -16.97 -16.81
N GLY A 701 8.48 -16.17 -15.76
CA GLY A 701 7.35 -15.28 -15.48
C GLY A 701 6.32 -15.85 -14.51
N THR A 702 6.32 -17.17 -14.31
CA THR A 702 5.50 -17.85 -13.28
C THR A 702 6.31 -18.01 -12.00
N ARG A 703 5.66 -17.97 -10.85
CA ARG A 703 6.27 -18.20 -9.53
C ARG A 703 6.02 -19.64 -9.11
N ILE A 704 6.94 -20.27 -8.39
CA ILE A 704 6.73 -21.64 -7.89
C ILE A 704 5.58 -21.64 -6.87
N ILE A 705 5.56 -20.68 -5.95
CA ILE A 705 4.43 -20.44 -5.06
C ILE A 705 4.05 -18.97 -5.17
N ASN A 706 2.81 -18.70 -5.59
CA ASN A 706 2.22 -17.37 -5.56
C ASN A 706 1.03 -17.32 -4.60
N ILE A 707 1.07 -16.37 -3.67
CA ILE A 707 0.03 -16.17 -2.66
C ILE A 707 -0.56 -14.78 -2.83
N ILE A 708 -1.87 -14.71 -2.94
CA ILE A 708 -2.66 -13.48 -3.01
C ILE A 708 -3.63 -13.48 -1.83
N PRO A 709 -3.20 -13.05 -0.63
CA PRO A 709 -4.06 -13.00 0.54
C PRO A 709 -4.96 -11.76 0.50
N GLU A 710 -6.08 -11.84 1.21
CA GLU A 710 -7.01 -10.72 1.44
C GLU A 710 -6.99 -10.26 2.90
N ASP A 711 -6.86 -11.22 3.81
CA ASP A 711 -6.96 -11.03 5.26
C ASP A 711 -6.29 -12.19 6.03
N SER A 712 -6.48 -12.21 7.35
CA SER A 712 -5.98 -13.27 8.25
C SER A 712 -6.59 -14.65 8.03
N GLU A 713 -7.76 -14.75 7.39
CA GLU A 713 -8.46 -16.01 7.14
C GLU A 713 -8.06 -16.62 5.79
N SER A 714 -7.64 -15.78 4.83
CA SER A 714 -7.17 -16.20 3.50
C SER A 714 -5.86 -17.00 3.51
N LEU A 715 -4.99 -16.77 4.52
CA LEU A 715 -3.74 -17.51 4.71
C LEU A 715 -3.56 -17.89 6.18
N ASN A 716 -3.65 -19.19 6.46
CA ASN A 716 -3.57 -19.74 7.82
C ASN A 716 -2.52 -20.86 7.89
N TRP A 717 -1.30 -20.50 8.26
CA TRP A 717 -0.17 -21.40 8.41
C TRP A 717 0.20 -21.53 9.88
N THR A 718 -0.47 -22.47 10.53
CA THR A 718 -0.38 -22.69 11.99
C THR A 718 0.38 -23.95 12.35
N GLY A 719 0.64 -24.84 11.38
CA GLY A 719 1.34 -26.10 11.59
C GLY A 719 1.73 -26.78 10.28
N GLY A 720 2.50 -27.87 10.34
CA GLY A 720 2.96 -28.60 9.16
C GLY A 720 4.22 -28.02 8.52
N THR A 721 4.66 -28.64 7.42
CA THR A 721 5.86 -28.24 6.67
C THR A 721 5.51 -27.91 5.21
N LEU A 722 5.90 -26.74 4.74
CA LEU A 722 5.91 -26.35 3.32
C LEU A 722 7.36 -26.41 2.80
N THR A 723 7.66 -27.35 1.91
CA THR A 723 8.98 -27.53 1.32
C THR A 723 9.01 -27.04 -0.11
N ILE A 724 9.91 -26.11 -0.41
CA ILE A 724 10.28 -25.77 -1.78
C ILE A 724 11.52 -26.60 -2.11
N VAL A 725 11.32 -27.56 -3.02
CA VAL A 725 12.29 -28.62 -3.27
C VAL A 725 13.52 -28.09 -3.98
N ASP A 726 13.32 -27.37 -5.09
CA ASP A 726 14.37 -26.84 -5.94
C ASP A 726 14.21 -25.34 -6.20
N PRO A 727 15.32 -24.61 -6.42
CA PRO A 727 15.26 -23.27 -6.95
C PRO A 727 14.65 -23.27 -8.37
N HIS A 728 14.15 -22.13 -8.81
CA HIS A 728 13.56 -22.03 -10.14
C HIS A 728 14.60 -22.31 -11.24
N ALA A 729 14.21 -23.08 -12.25
CA ALA A 729 15.02 -23.36 -13.44
C ALA A 729 15.36 -22.13 -14.30
N SER A 730 14.71 -20.98 -14.05
CA SER A 730 14.86 -19.79 -14.89
C SER A 730 16.20 -19.12 -14.65
N THR A 731 16.80 -18.62 -15.74
CA THR A 731 18.03 -17.83 -15.67
C THR A 731 17.78 -16.36 -15.30
N THR A 732 16.54 -15.88 -15.48
CA THR A 732 16.08 -14.55 -15.04
C THR A 732 15.56 -14.59 -13.60
N ALA A 733 15.38 -13.41 -12.97
CA ALA A 733 14.85 -13.32 -11.62
C ALA A 733 13.37 -13.74 -11.53
N ASN A 734 13.12 -14.96 -11.07
CA ASN A 734 11.80 -15.43 -10.62
C ASN A 734 11.88 -15.85 -9.16
N ASP A 735 10.81 -15.59 -8.43
CA ASP A 735 10.71 -15.92 -7.01
C ASP A 735 10.17 -17.34 -6.85
N VAL A 736 10.73 -18.08 -5.89
CA VAL A 736 10.19 -19.40 -5.50
C VAL A 736 8.98 -19.24 -4.58
N LEU A 737 8.93 -18.16 -3.82
CA LEU A 737 7.79 -17.75 -3.02
C LEU A 737 7.55 -16.26 -3.24
N ARG A 738 6.35 -15.91 -3.67
CA ARG A 738 5.91 -14.53 -3.83
C ARG A 738 4.57 -14.31 -3.15
N VAL A 739 4.44 -13.15 -2.51
CA VAL A 739 3.15 -12.60 -2.10
C VAL A 739 2.80 -11.41 -2.99
N ASP A 740 1.61 -11.45 -3.58
CA ASP A 740 1.05 -10.41 -4.45
C ASP A 740 -0.28 -9.90 -3.86
N GLY A 741 -0.72 -8.70 -4.28
CA GLY A 741 -2.00 -8.11 -3.88
C GLY A 741 -1.88 -6.85 -3.02
N THR A 742 -3.02 -6.26 -2.69
CA THR A 742 -3.16 -5.09 -1.81
C THR A 742 -4.03 -5.50 -0.63
N PHE A 743 -3.42 -6.01 0.44
CA PHE A 743 -4.16 -6.41 1.64
C PHE A 743 -3.67 -5.61 2.85
N GLU A 744 -4.60 -4.93 3.52
CA GLU A 744 -4.35 -4.24 4.79
C GLU A 744 -4.70 -5.21 5.92
N GLY A 745 -3.71 -5.82 6.57
CA GLY A 745 -3.96 -6.81 7.62
C GLY A 745 -2.75 -7.67 7.96
N SER A 746 -2.89 -8.58 8.93
CA SER A 746 -1.88 -9.60 9.22
C SER A 746 -2.37 -10.98 8.78
N VAL A 747 -1.56 -11.72 8.03
CA VAL A 747 -1.81 -13.16 7.78
C VAL A 747 -1.60 -13.97 9.06
N ASN A 748 -2.27 -15.11 9.19
CA ASN A 748 -2.14 -15.99 10.35
C ASN A 748 -1.03 -17.02 10.14
N VAL A 749 0.22 -16.59 10.27
CA VAL A 749 1.40 -17.47 10.28
C VAL A 749 1.94 -17.56 11.71
N THR A 750 2.21 -18.77 12.21
CA THR A 750 2.72 -18.97 13.58
C THR A 750 4.03 -19.74 13.59
N ALA A 751 4.70 -19.77 14.74
CA ALA A 751 5.88 -20.61 14.96
C ALA A 751 5.58 -22.12 14.97
N GLY A 752 4.32 -22.55 14.83
CA GLY A 752 3.97 -23.96 14.64
C GLY A 752 4.20 -24.43 13.20
N HIS A 753 4.17 -23.54 12.22
CA HIS A 753 4.43 -23.84 10.81
C HIS A 753 5.94 -23.83 10.51
N THR A 754 6.36 -24.64 9.53
CA THR A 754 7.73 -24.65 9.02
C THR A 754 7.74 -24.45 7.51
N ILE A 755 8.55 -23.51 7.03
CA ILE A 755 8.94 -23.44 5.62
C ILE A 755 10.37 -23.97 5.48
N ARG A 756 10.59 -24.88 4.51
CA ARG A 756 11.86 -25.52 4.22
C ARG A 756 12.30 -25.24 2.80
N PHE A 757 13.55 -24.85 2.61
CA PHE A 757 14.18 -24.69 1.30
C PHE A 757 15.22 -25.78 1.10
N GLY A 758 15.03 -26.65 0.09
CA GLY A 758 15.86 -27.83 -0.11
C GLY A 758 15.20 -29.09 0.44
N ASN A 759 15.94 -29.95 1.15
CA ASN A 759 15.90 -31.44 1.13
C ASN A 759 14.57 -32.22 1.36
N GLY A 760 13.45 -31.81 0.76
CA GLY A 760 12.42 -32.67 0.15
C GLY A 760 12.86 -33.17 -1.23
N VAL A 761 14.07 -33.78 -1.25
CA VAL A 761 15.12 -33.83 -2.29
C VAL A 761 14.72 -33.87 -3.77
N SER A 762 15.02 -32.78 -4.47
CA SER A 762 15.64 -32.81 -5.79
C SER A 762 16.97 -32.03 -5.71
N THR A 763 17.90 -32.30 -6.65
CA THR A 763 19.30 -31.80 -6.69
C THR A 763 19.57 -30.88 -7.87
N GLN A 764 18.51 -30.46 -8.57
CA GLN A 764 18.67 -29.66 -9.78
C GLN A 764 19.30 -28.31 -9.46
N ALA A 765 20.15 -27.85 -10.37
CA ALA A 765 20.73 -26.53 -10.25
C ALA A 765 19.65 -25.45 -10.38
N GLY A 766 19.77 -24.38 -9.59
CA GLY A 766 19.01 -23.17 -9.84
C GLY A 766 19.50 -22.50 -11.13
N GLY A 767 18.58 -22.02 -11.96
CA GLY A 767 18.94 -21.37 -13.22
C GLY A 767 19.68 -20.03 -13.03
N ASN A 768 19.52 -19.39 -11.86
CA ASN A 768 20.09 -18.08 -11.55
C ASN A 768 21.07 -18.13 -10.37
N ALA A 769 22.35 -17.82 -10.65
CA ALA A 769 23.44 -17.85 -9.67
C ALA A 769 23.38 -16.80 -8.56
N THR A 770 22.60 -15.74 -8.74
CA THR A 770 22.43 -14.69 -7.73
C THR A 770 21.25 -14.97 -6.81
N ASN A 771 20.19 -15.57 -7.33
CA ASN A 771 18.89 -15.61 -6.66
C ASN A 771 18.61 -16.92 -5.90
N GLY A 772 18.99 -18.08 -6.45
CA GLY A 772 18.67 -19.38 -5.86
C GLY A 772 17.20 -19.48 -5.42
N PHE A 773 16.95 -19.83 -4.16
CA PHE A 773 15.63 -19.79 -3.56
C PHE A 773 15.25 -18.35 -3.20
N ARG A 774 14.93 -17.52 -4.20
CA ARG A 774 14.56 -16.12 -3.95
C ARG A 774 13.15 -15.99 -3.42
N VAL A 775 13.01 -15.42 -2.24
CA VAL A 775 11.74 -15.07 -1.61
C VAL A 775 11.41 -13.60 -1.85
N ASN A 776 10.17 -13.33 -2.24
CA ASN A 776 9.59 -12.00 -2.23
C ASN A 776 8.37 -12.00 -1.31
N GLY A 777 8.63 -11.77 -0.02
CA GLY A 777 7.61 -11.76 1.01
C GLY A 777 6.84 -10.45 1.13
N TRP A 778 6.94 -9.52 0.17
CA TRP A 778 6.34 -8.18 0.31
C TRP A 778 5.24 -7.94 -0.73
N ALA A 779 4.02 -7.67 -0.26
CA ALA A 779 2.93 -7.11 -1.04
C ALA A 779 2.79 -5.61 -0.76
N THR A 780 2.18 -4.82 -1.65
CA THR A 780 2.17 -3.33 -1.64
C THR A 780 1.98 -2.67 -0.26
N VAL A 781 1.26 -3.32 0.66
CA VAL A 781 0.91 -2.79 1.99
C VAL A 781 1.37 -3.66 3.18
N THR A 782 1.65 -4.97 3.02
CA THR A 782 2.02 -5.83 4.17
C THR A 782 3.01 -6.95 3.75
N GLY A 783 4.00 -7.23 4.58
CA GLY A 783 4.93 -8.35 4.43
C GLY A 783 4.43 -9.67 5.04
N LEU A 784 4.85 -10.81 4.47
CA LEU A 784 4.58 -12.18 4.91
C LEU A 784 5.58 -12.61 6.00
N PRO A 785 5.20 -12.70 7.28
CA PRO A 785 5.99 -13.40 8.27
C PRO A 785 6.09 -14.89 7.93
N LEU A 786 7.25 -15.49 8.17
CA LEU A 786 7.45 -16.94 8.06
C LEU A 786 7.45 -17.56 9.46
N GLY A 787 7.00 -18.81 9.59
CA GLY A 787 7.06 -19.58 10.84
C GLY A 787 8.51 -19.95 11.19
N ASN A 788 8.79 -21.24 11.37
CA ASN A 788 10.17 -21.73 11.36
C ASN A 788 10.71 -21.72 9.92
N VAL A 789 11.96 -21.30 9.74
CA VAL A 789 12.65 -21.35 8.46
C VAL A 789 13.80 -22.35 8.56
N ILE A 790 13.80 -23.34 7.69
CA ILE A 790 14.88 -24.32 7.56
C ILE A 790 15.51 -24.21 6.18
N VAL A 791 16.82 -24.02 6.12
CA VAL A 791 17.59 -24.00 4.87
C VAL A 791 18.48 -25.23 4.84
N GLU A 792 18.33 -26.01 3.79
CA GLU A 792 19.00 -27.30 3.61
C GLU A 792 19.98 -27.21 2.44
N GLY A 793 21.11 -27.90 2.54
CA GLY A 793 22.19 -27.87 1.55
C GLY A 793 22.38 -29.15 0.75
N PRO A 794 21.36 -29.68 0.05
CA PRO A 794 21.57 -30.83 -0.83
C PRO A 794 22.48 -30.44 -2.01
N ALA A 795 23.12 -31.44 -2.63
CA ALA A 795 23.99 -31.24 -3.79
C ALA A 795 23.31 -30.46 -4.93
N GLY A 796 24.07 -29.61 -5.63
CA GLY A 796 23.61 -28.78 -6.76
C GLY A 796 24.11 -27.34 -6.65
N THR A 797 24.23 -26.64 -7.78
CA THR A 797 24.68 -25.23 -7.80
C THR A 797 23.50 -24.26 -7.68
N ASN A 798 23.77 -23.03 -7.21
CA ASN A 798 22.79 -21.94 -7.11
C ASN A 798 21.59 -22.25 -6.20
N ARG A 799 21.83 -22.95 -5.08
CA ARG A 799 20.81 -23.40 -4.11
C ARG A 799 20.84 -22.62 -2.80
N HIS A 800 21.18 -21.33 -2.85
CA HIS A 800 21.21 -20.45 -1.69
C HIS A 800 19.87 -19.73 -1.51
N LEU A 801 19.45 -19.51 -0.26
CA LEU A 801 18.27 -18.71 0.07
C LEU A 801 18.59 -17.23 -0.05
N THR A 802 17.77 -16.47 -0.77
CA THR A 802 17.84 -15.02 -0.84
C THR A 802 16.47 -14.38 -0.61
N SER A 803 16.46 -13.09 -0.30
CA SER A 803 15.23 -12.32 -0.21
C SER A 803 15.36 -11.00 -0.94
N THR A 804 14.26 -10.54 -1.54
CA THR A 804 14.16 -9.22 -2.17
C THR A 804 14.09 -8.10 -1.12
N TYR A 805 13.41 -8.38 -0.01
CA TYR A 805 13.15 -7.44 1.08
C TYR A 805 13.63 -8.01 2.41
N GLN A 806 13.40 -7.26 3.49
CA GLN A 806 13.72 -7.74 4.84
C GLN A 806 12.97 -9.04 5.14
N PHE A 807 13.57 -9.89 5.96
CA PHE A 807 13.12 -11.27 6.12
C PHE A 807 12.63 -11.56 7.54
N PRO A 808 11.31 -11.54 7.77
CA PRO A 808 10.68 -11.82 9.06
C PRO A 808 10.58 -13.32 9.35
N VAL A 809 11.02 -13.74 10.54
CA VAL A 809 10.95 -15.11 11.03
C VAL A 809 10.33 -15.12 12.42
N TYR A 810 9.08 -15.56 12.52
CA TYR A 810 8.35 -15.69 13.78
C TYR A 810 8.80 -16.88 14.63
N GLY A 811 9.25 -17.96 13.98
CA GLY A 811 9.81 -19.13 14.64
C GLY A 811 11.33 -19.10 14.66
N ASN A 812 11.93 -20.29 14.56
CA ASN A 812 13.37 -20.48 14.54
C ASN A 812 13.93 -20.37 13.10
N LEU A 813 15.16 -19.87 12.97
CA LEU A 813 15.97 -19.96 11.75
C LEU A 813 17.02 -21.06 11.92
N THR A 814 16.96 -22.09 11.08
CA THR A 814 17.94 -23.19 11.05
C THR A 814 18.63 -23.25 9.70
N ILE A 815 19.95 -23.29 9.68
CA ILE A 815 20.76 -23.43 8.46
C ILE A 815 21.64 -24.66 8.63
N ASN A 816 21.38 -25.68 7.81
CA ASN A 816 22.01 -26.99 7.89
C ASN A 816 23.29 -27.10 7.05
N ASP A 817 23.95 -28.25 7.13
CA ASP A 817 25.19 -28.55 6.40
C ASP A 817 25.01 -28.35 4.88
N GLY A 818 26.02 -27.74 4.25
CA GLY A 818 26.03 -27.35 2.84
C GLY A 818 25.07 -26.22 2.46
N ALA A 819 24.23 -25.73 3.38
CA ALA A 819 23.23 -24.71 3.08
C ALA A 819 23.82 -23.30 3.15
N GLU A 820 23.32 -22.41 2.30
CA GLU A 820 23.71 -20.99 2.35
C GLU A 820 22.47 -20.09 2.35
N CYS A 821 22.42 -19.16 3.32
CA CYS A 821 21.40 -18.12 3.45
C CYS A 821 22.06 -16.74 3.27
N ARG A 822 21.65 -15.99 2.24
CA ARG A 822 22.16 -14.65 1.91
C ARG A 822 21.03 -13.63 2.00
N ILE A 823 20.81 -13.11 3.20
CA ILE A 823 19.71 -12.19 3.47
C ILE A 823 20.27 -10.94 4.17
N PRO A 824 20.18 -9.75 3.55
CA PRO A 824 20.76 -8.53 4.12
C PRO A 824 20.26 -8.18 5.52
N THR A 825 18.95 -8.30 5.74
CA THR A 825 18.30 -7.96 7.01
C THR A 825 17.35 -9.07 7.45
N ILE A 826 17.55 -9.60 8.66
CA ILE A 826 16.70 -10.64 9.27
C ILE A 826 16.08 -10.12 10.56
N TYR A 827 14.77 -10.28 10.70
CA TYR A 827 14.02 -10.05 11.94
C TYR A 827 13.62 -11.40 12.51
N LEU A 828 14.10 -11.73 13.70
CA LEU A 828 13.94 -13.06 14.29
C LEU A 828 13.26 -12.96 15.65
N ASN A 829 12.16 -13.69 15.82
CA ASN A 829 11.41 -13.82 17.07
C ASN A 829 11.63 -15.16 17.81
N GLY A 830 12.36 -16.10 17.18
CA GLY A 830 12.79 -17.37 17.79
C GLY A 830 14.32 -17.50 17.90
N ASN A 831 14.82 -18.72 17.79
CA ASN A 831 16.26 -19.05 17.88
C ASN A 831 16.93 -19.08 16.50
N ALA A 832 18.23 -18.76 16.47
CA ALA A 832 19.09 -18.94 15.30
C ALA A 832 20.04 -20.11 15.53
N VAL A 833 20.00 -21.12 14.65
CA VAL A 833 20.84 -22.31 14.71
C VAL A 833 21.57 -22.47 13.38
N ILE A 834 22.86 -22.15 13.37
CA ILE A 834 23.74 -22.38 12.23
C ILE A 834 24.54 -23.64 12.54
N ASN A 835 24.20 -24.74 11.87
CA ASN A 835 24.84 -26.04 12.07
C ASN A 835 26.19 -26.13 11.32
N PRO A 836 27.02 -27.15 11.61
CA PRO A 836 28.29 -27.36 10.90
C PRO A 836 28.08 -27.34 9.38
N GLY A 837 28.96 -26.61 8.67
CA GLY A 837 28.90 -26.43 7.22
C GLY A 837 27.83 -25.45 6.70
N GLY A 838 26.86 -25.03 7.53
CA GLY A 838 25.89 -24.00 7.18
C GLY A 838 26.49 -22.60 7.15
N ILE A 839 26.03 -21.76 6.21
CA ILE A 839 26.53 -20.40 6.01
C ILE A 839 25.39 -19.38 6.10
N LEU A 840 25.50 -18.44 7.03
CA LEU A 840 24.64 -17.26 7.12
C LEU A 840 25.42 -16.01 6.70
N THR A 841 24.90 -15.29 5.70
CA THR A 841 25.40 -13.98 5.27
C THR A 841 24.34 -12.91 5.50
N SER A 842 24.61 -11.94 6.39
CA SER A 842 23.74 -10.79 6.64
C SER A 842 24.54 -9.50 6.62
N THR A 843 24.30 -8.69 5.58
CA THR A 843 25.13 -7.52 5.26
C THR A 843 24.71 -6.24 5.94
N THR A 844 23.45 -6.14 6.36
CA THR A 844 22.87 -4.90 6.89
C THR A 844 22.58 -5.03 8.38
N GLY A 845 21.85 -6.05 8.83
CA GLY A 845 21.59 -6.21 10.26
C GLY A 845 20.81 -7.46 10.64
N PHE A 846 21.02 -7.89 11.89
CA PHE A 846 20.35 -9.03 12.50
C PHE A 846 19.63 -8.60 13.77
N PHE A 847 18.31 -8.80 13.81
CA PHE A 847 17.45 -8.23 14.85
C PHE A 847 16.78 -9.33 15.65
N PHE A 848 16.93 -9.29 16.97
CA PHE A 848 16.18 -10.11 17.92
C PHE A 848 14.94 -9.34 18.37
N VAL A 849 13.79 -9.64 17.76
CA VAL A 849 12.59 -8.79 17.84
C VAL A 849 11.33 -9.54 17.38
N ASN A 850 10.16 -9.07 17.81
CA ASN A 850 8.88 -9.46 17.23
C ASN A 850 8.39 -8.38 16.26
N THR A 851 8.56 -8.60 14.95
CA THR A 851 8.20 -7.59 13.94
C THR A 851 6.84 -7.81 13.31
N ARG A 852 6.11 -6.71 13.12
CA ARG A 852 4.94 -6.65 12.24
C ARG A 852 5.17 -5.59 11.17
N PHE A 853 4.89 -5.90 9.91
CA PHE A 853 4.93 -4.91 8.83
C PHE A 853 3.68 -4.05 8.85
N ILE A 854 3.84 -2.74 8.69
CA ILE A 854 2.72 -1.79 8.66
C ILE A 854 2.45 -1.28 7.23
N ASN A 855 3.50 -0.88 6.48
CA ASN A 855 3.41 -0.40 5.10
C ASN A 855 4.78 -0.43 4.39
N ASP A 856 4.83 0.00 3.12
CA ASP A 856 5.96 -0.05 2.16
C ASP A 856 7.33 0.43 2.66
N SER A 857 7.37 1.12 3.79
CA SER A 857 8.57 1.75 4.35
C SER A 857 8.67 1.64 5.88
N THR A 858 7.67 1.07 6.56
CA THR A 858 7.59 1.07 8.03
C THR A 858 7.45 -0.34 8.61
N VAL A 859 8.45 -0.76 9.38
CA VAL A 859 8.43 -1.98 10.20
C VAL A 859 8.13 -1.58 11.65
N SER A 860 7.11 -2.18 12.24
CA SER A 860 6.88 -2.08 13.68
C SER A 860 7.72 -3.11 14.42
N PHE A 861 8.48 -2.63 15.39
CA PHE A 861 9.30 -3.46 16.26
C PHE A 861 8.60 -3.57 17.61
N ASN A 862 8.01 -4.73 17.91
CA ASN A 862 7.56 -5.06 19.25
C ASN A 862 8.63 -5.90 19.95
N PRO A 863 8.78 -5.76 21.27
CA PRO A 863 9.71 -6.61 22.01
C PRO A 863 9.35 -8.09 21.87
N SER A 864 10.33 -8.92 21.56
CA SER A 864 10.13 -10.37 21.62
C SER A 864 9.92 -10.80 23.07
N LEU A 865 8.86 -11.55 23.34
CA LEU A 865 8.61 -12.15 24.65
C LEU A 865 9.15 -13.58 24.75
N ASN A 866 9.81 -14.08 23.71
CA ASN A 866 10.43 -15.40 23.72
C ASN A 866 11.86 -15.31 24.26
N PRO A 867 12.34 -16.30 25.02
CA PRO A 867 13.77 -16.47 25.21
C PRO A 867 14.40 -16.80 23.85
N GLN A 868 15.47 -16.11 23.49
CA GLN A 868 16.14 -16.30 22.20
C GLN A 868 17.58 -16.73 22.39
N GLN A 869 18.07 -17.53 21.44
CA GLN A 869 19.43 -18.01 21.42
C GLN A 869 20.01 -17.93 20.02
N ILE A 870 21.32 -17.74 19.94
CA ILE A 870 22.08 -17.88 18.70
C ILE A 870 23.23 -18.85 18.91
N THR A 871 23.25 -19.89 18.07
CA THR A 871 24.28 -20.92 18.04
C THR A 871 24.97 -20.89 16.68
N ASN A 872 26.29 -20.81 16.67
CA ASN A 872 27.11 -20.78 15.47
C ASN A 872 28.13 -21.91 15.49
N ASN A 873 27.74 -23.07 14.96
CA ASN A 873 28.62 -24.21 14.69
C ASN A 873 29.12 -24.24 13.23
N GLY A 874 28.64 -23.31 12.39
CA GLY A 874 29.03 -23.15 10.99
C GLY A 874 29.74 -21.81 10.76
N THR A 875 29.29 -21.07 9.74
CA THR A 875 29.85 -19.74 9.41
C THR A 875 28.77 -18.68 9.42
N ILE A 876 28.99 -17.61 10.20
CA ILE A 876 28.23 -16.37 10.11
C ILE A 876 29.18 -15.27 9.61
N ARG A 877 28.77 -14.52 8.58
CA ARG A 877 29.59 -13.47 7.96
C ARG A 877 28.77 -12.25 7.56
N ASN A 878 29.36 -11.07 7.70
CA ASN A 878 28.74 -9.81 7.32
C ASN A 878 28.91 -9.48 5.82
N LEU A 879 29.79 -10.17 5.11
CA LEU A 879 30.01 -10.03 3.67
C LEU A 879 30.32 -11.41 3.08
N ALA A 880 29.85 -11.65 1.85
CA ALA A 880 30.15 -12.89 1.15
C ALA A 880 31.63 -12.96 0.73
N ALA A 881 32.18 -11.83 0.27
CA ALA A 881 33.59 -11.68 -0.06
C ALA A 881 34.30 -10.89 1.04
N ALA A 882 35.41 -11.41 1.55
CA ALA A 882 36.23 -10.80 2.62
C ALA A 882 35.42 -10.35 3.86
N PRO A 883 34.87 -11.30 4.66
CA PRO A 883 34.18 -10.98 5.90
C PRO A 883 35.06 -10.18 6.85
N THR A 884 34.50 -9.14 7.47
CA THR A 884 35.20 -8.34 8.50
C THR A 884 34.68 -8.63 9.91
N ALA A 885 33.53 -9.28 10.02
CA ALA A 885 32.87 -9.66 11.27
C ALA A 885 31.80 -10.73 10.99
N ASN A 886 31.17 -11.25 12.05
CA ASN A 886 29.99 -12.10 11.90
C ASN A 886 28.78 -11.29 11.41
N PHE A 887 28.53 -10.11 11.97
CA PHE A 887 27.45 -9.21 11.53
C PHE A 887 27.94 -7.77 11.36
N SER A 888 27.24 -7.00 10.52
CA SER A 888 27.43 -5.55 10.48
C SER A 888 26.81 -4.89 11.70
N ASN A 889 25.51 -5.14 11.93
CA ASN A 889 24.76 -4.58 13.04
C ASN A 889 23.94 -5.67 13.72
N VAL A 890 23.80 -5.58 15.05
CA VAL A 890 22.87 -6.41 15.83
C VAL A 890 21.97 -5.50 16.65
N VAL A 891 20.67 -5.77 16.62
CA VAL A 891 19.67 -5.05 17.41
C VAL A 891 18.96 -6.02 18.34
N VAL A 892 18.89 -5.67 19.62
CA VAL A 892 18.21 -6.44 20.65
C VAL A 892 17.00 -5.64 21.14
N THR A 893 15.81 -6.18 20.86
CA THR A 893 14.52 -5.69 21.34
C THR A 893 13.75 -6.90 21.88
N ASN A 894 14.15 -7.40 23.05
CA ASN A 894 13.63 -8.61 23.66
C ASN A 894 13.13 -8.32 25.10
N GLY A 895 11.81 -8.29 25.29
CA GLY A 895 11.20 -8.05 26.60
C GLY A 895 11.20 -9.28 27.53
N ASN A 896 11.71 -10.44 27.10
CA ASN A 896 11.78 -11.62 27.96
C ASN A 896 12.83 -11.44 29.06
N ALA A 897 12.50 -11.83 30.29
CA ALA A 897 13.41 -11.72 31.45
C ALA A 897 14.73 -12.49 31.28
N SER A 898 14.72 -13.58 30.49
CA SER A 898 15.90 -14.37 30.13
C SER A 898 16.73 -13.73 29.02
N GLY A 899 16.12 -12.85 28.21
CA GLY A 899 16.79 -12.14 27.11
C GLY A 899 17.28 -13.04 25.96
N VAL A 900 18.30 -12.56 25.28
CA VAL A 900 19.00 -13.23 24.18
C VAL A 900 20.28 -13.88 24.71
N THR A 901 20.56 -15.13 24.39
CA THR A 901 21.78 -15.84 24.84
C THR A 901 22.70 -16.19 23.68
N LEU A 902 23.99 -15.86 23.81
CA LEU A 902 25.02 -16.29 22.87
C LEU A 902 25.56 -17.67 23.27
N ASN A 903 25.33 -18.67 22.41
CA ASN A 903 25.89 -20.01 22.57
C ASN A 903 27.22 -20.19 21.80
N SER A 904 27.69 -19.13 21.14
CA SER A 904 28.97 -19.11 20.40
C SER A 904 29.53 -17.69 20.37
N PRO A 905 30.85 -17.50 20.25
CA PRO A 905 31.46 -16.18 20.05
C PRO A 905 30.93 -15.49 18.80
N LEU A 906 30.69 -14.18 18.88
CA LEU A 906 30.27 -13.34 17.76
C LEU A 906 31.06 -12.04 17.70
N SER A 907 31.18 -11.49 16.49
CA SER A 907 31.84 -10.22 16.21
C SER A 907 30.97 -9.29 15.37
N LEU A 908 31.02 -7.99 15.64
CA LEU A 908 30.28 -6.93 14.94
C LEU A 908 31.24 -5.90 14.35
N SER A 909 31.04 -5.50 13.08
CA SER A 909 31.84 -4.43 12.47
C SER A 909 31.24 -3.03 12.63
N GLY A 910 29.94 -2.93 12.88
CA GLY A 910 29.17 -1.69 13.00
C GLY A 910 28.61 -1.50 14.40
N THR A 911 27.29 -1.36 14.51
CA THR A 911 26.59 -0.95 15.74
C THR A 911 25.90 -2.12 16.44
N LEU A 912 26.06 -2.17 17.77
CA LEU A 912 25.16 -2.91 18.65
C LEU A 912 24.08 -1.95 19.19
N SER A 913 22.81 -2.27 18.98
CA SER A 913 21.69 -1.50 19.55
C SER A 913 20.97 -2.32 20.61
N LEU A 914 20.93 -1.80 21.83
CA LEU A 914 20.21 -2.39 22.97
C LEU A 914 18.98 -1.55 23.28
N ASN A 915 17.86 -1.90 22.64
CA ASN A 915 16.60 -1.17 22.79
C ASN A 915 15.81 -1.70 23.98
N GLU A 916 15.75 -3.02 24.13
CA GLU A 916 15.08 -3.70 25.24
C GLU A 916 15.67 -5.09 25.45
N GLY A 917 15.83 -5.51 26.70
CA GLY A 917 16.25 -6.88 27.03
C GLY A 917 17.73 -7.06 27.29
N LYS A 918 18.03 -8.18 27.95
CA LYS A 918 19.41 -8.59 28.23
C LYS A 918 20.01 -9.34 27.06
N LEU A 919 21.28 -9.11 26.80
CA LEU A 919 22.11 -9.99 25.97
C LEU A 919 23.10 -10.72 26.88
N ASN A 920 22.91 -12.02 27.07
CA ASN A 920 23.76 -12.83 27.93
C ASN A 920 24.99 -13.31 27.14
N THR A 921 26.16 -12.99 27.69
CA THR A 921 27.46 -13.43 27.18
C THR A 921 28.21 -14.18 28.26
N SER A 922 29.28 -14.88 27.87
CA SER A 922 30.14 -15.60 28.80
C SER A 922 31.60 -15.50 28.38
N ASN A 923 32.53 -15.94 29.23
CA ASN A 923 33.95 -15.97 28.86
C ASN A 923 34.26 -16.92 27.69
N THR A 924 33.36 -17.87 27.37
CA THR A 924 33.50 -18.76 26.21
C THR A 924 32.76 -18.21 24.99
N ASN A 925 31.62 -17.54 25.19
CA ASN A 925 30.78 -16.98 24.13
C ASN A 925 30.76 -15.45 24.23
N LEU A 926 31.89 -14.85 23.84
CA LEU A 926 32.10 -13.41 23.87
C LEU A 926 31.41 -12.73 22.69
N LEU A 927 30.85 -11.54 22.93
CA LEU A 927 30.54 -10.58 21.88
C LEU A 927 31.72 -9.61 21.72
N THR A 928 32.22 -9.47 20.50
CA THR A 928 33.26 -8.48 20.14
C THR A 928 32.67 -7.40 19.24
N VAL A 929 32.82 -6.13 19.60
CA VAL A 929 32.30 -5.00 18.83
C VAL A 929 33.46 -4.14 18.32
N GLY A 930 33.45 -3.86 17.02
CA GLY A 930 34.51 -3.14 16.31
C GLY A 930 35.46 -4.05 15.53
N THR A 931 36.25 -3.43 14.68
CA THR A 931 37.26 -4.06 13.82
C THR A 931 38.64 -3.44 14.08
N ALA A 932 39.68 -3.97 13.43
CA ALA A 932 41.02 -3.39 13.51
C ALA A 932 41.11 -1.94 12.99
N THR A 933 40.14 -1.50 12.19
CA THR A 933 40.11 -0.17 11.56
C THR A 933 39.10 0.79 12.21
N ALA A 934 38.13 0.31 12.98
CA ALA A 934 37.11 1.14 13.63
C ALA A 934 36.58 0.53 14.92
N ALA A 935 36.23 1.35 15.93
CA ALA A 935 35.91 0.86 17.27
C ALA A 935 34.55 0.15 17.44
N GLY A 936 33.70 0.17 16.40
CA GLY A 936 32.29 -0.17 16.48
C GLY A 936 31.52 0.78 17.41
N ASP A 937 30.20 0.90 17.22
CA ASP A 937 29.37 1.79 18.02
C ASP A 937 28.38 1.00 18.87
N ILE A 938 27.91 1.63 19.95
CA ILE A 938 26.88 1.07 20.82
C ILE A 938 25.82 2.14 21.03
N ALA A 939 24.59 1.81 20.67
CA ALA A 939 23.42 2.64 20.92
C ALA A 939 22.52 2.00 21.99
N GLY A 940 22.01 2.82 22.91
CA GLY A 940 21.18 2.35 24.02
C GLY A 940 21.97 1.93 25.25
N GLY A 941 21.39 1.04 26.05
CA GLY A 941 21.89 0.69 27.38
C GLY A 941 21.04 1.32 28.49
N SER A 942 20.34 0.50 29.27
CA SER A 942 19.46 0.93 30.35
C SER A 942 19.34 -0.15 31.43
N GLU A 943 18.58 0.13 32.49
CA GLU A 943 18.22 -0.85 33.52
C GLU A 943 17.47 -2.07 32.95
N THR A 944 16.80 -1.91 31.80
CA THR A 944 16.05 -2.98 31.12
C THR A 944 16.76 -3.54 29.89
N ALA A 945 17.86 -2.91 29.44
CA ALA A 945 18.57 -3.29 28.21
C ALA A 945 20.10 -3.21 28.39
N PHE A 946 20.77 -4.35 28.63
CA PHE A 946 22.21 -4.38 28.89
C PHE A 946 22.87 -5.73 28.57
N ILE A 947 24.19 -5.76 28.46
CA ILE A 947 24.98 -6.99 28.37
C ILE A 947 25.10 -7.62 29.75
N ASN A 948 24.50 -8.81 29.93
CA ASN A 948 24.62 -9.57 31.17
C ASN A 948 25.80 -10.56 31.06
N GLY A 949 27.01 -10.05 31.31
CA GLY A 949 28.27 -10.78 31.14
C GLY A 949 29.38 -9.92 30.52
N PRO A 950 30.48 -10.53 30.07
CA PRO A 950 31.60 -9.82 29.45
C PRO A 950 31.31 -9.34 28.02
N LEU A 951 31.79 -8.15 27.68
CA LEU A 951 31.78 -7.55 26.33
C LEU A 951 33.21 -7.21 25.91
N VAL A 952 33.60 -7.54 24.68
CA VAL A 952 34.89 -7.11 24.11
C VAL A 952 34.68 -5.94 23.16
N ARG A 953 35.49 -4.89 23.32
CA ARG A 953 35.60 -3.79 22.36
C ARG A 953 36.92 -3.89 21.64
N THR A 954 36.91 -3.78 20.32
CA THR A 954 38.11 -3.55 19.51
C THR A 954 38.25 -2.05 19.29
N PHE A 955 39.43 -1.48 19.51
CA PHE A 955 39.77 -0.10 19.22
C PHE A 955 40.81 -0.08 18.10
N ALA A 956 40.59 0.79 17.11
CA ALA A 956 41.44 0.90 15.94
C ALA A 956 42.88 1.29 16.28
N SER A 957 43.82 1.05 15.36
CA SER A 957 45.19 1.52 15.46
C SER A 957 45.29 3.05 15.43
N ASN A 958 46.27 3.61 16.16
CA ASN A 958 46.57 5.04 16.20
C ASN A 958 45.39 5.92 16.66
N ARG A 959 44.59 5.39 17.59
CA ARG A 959 43.52 6.15 18.24
C ARG A 959 44.11 7.00 19.36
N THR A 960 43.67 8.24 19.49
CA THR A 960 43.98 9.11 20.64
C THR A 960 42.75 9.17 21.56
N SER A 961 42.96 8.97 22.86
CA SER A 961 41.91 9.18 23.86
C SER A 961 41.59 10.68 23.97
N LEU A 962 40.29 11.00 24.01
CA LEU A 962 39.78 12.36 24.11
C LEU A 962 39.02 12.61 25.41
N GLY A 963 38.73 11.57 26.19
CA GLY A 963 37.87 11.67 27.37
C GLY A 963 36.40 11.97 27.03
N THR A 964 36.01 11.82 25.75
CA THR A 964 34.65 12.02 25.26
C THR A 964 33.87 10.70 25.35
N TYR A 965 33.27 10.48 26.53
CA TYR A 965 32.48 9.29 26.84
C TYR A 965 31.24 9.20 25.91
N SER A 966 31.26 8.25 24.99
CA SER A 966 30.25 8.05 23.93
C SER A 966 29.99 6.57 23.70
N GLY A 967 29.08 6.21 22.79
CA GLY A 967 28.84 4.82 22.37
C GLY A 967 30.11 4.08 21.92
N ALA A 968 31.08 4.82 21.35
CA ALA A 968 32.38 4.31 20.93
C ALA A 968 33.30 3.86 22.08
N THR A 969 33.00 4.20 23.34
CA THR A 969 33.82 3.84 24.51
C THR A 969 33.00 3.20 25.65
N LEU A 970 31.68 3.10 25.47
CA LEU A 970 30.71 2.53 26.41
C LEU A 970 30.81 1.00 26.56
N TYR A 971 30.72 0.50 27.78
CA TYR A 971 30.42 -0.89 28.09
C TYR A 971 29.07 -0.90 28.81
N PRO A 972 27.97 -1.19 28.10
CA PRO A 972 26.64 -1.22 28.69
C PRO A 972 26.41 -2.55 29.41
N VAL A 973 27.25 -2.88 30.39
CA VAL A 973 27.25 -4.15 31.10
C VAL A 973 26.39 -4.10 32.36
N GLY A 974 26.00 -5.27 32.85
CA GLY A 974 25.28 -5.41 34.11
C GLY A 974 25.36 -6.83 34.68
N LYS A 975 24.88 -6.98 35.91
CA LYS A 975 24.85 -8.27 36.64
C LYS A 975 23.68 -8.27 37.60
N ASN A 976 23.04 -9.43 37.81
CA ASN A 976 21.95 -9.60 38.77
C ASN A 976 20.83 -8.54 38.66
N ASN A 977 20.42 -8.21 37.42
CA ASN A 977 19.43 -7.17 37.10
C ASN A 977 19.86 -5.72 37.37
N SER A 978 21.12 -5.47 37.73
CA SER A 978 21.67 -4.13 37.88
C SER A 978 22.43 -3.73 36.62
N TYR A 979 22.04 -2.62 36.00
CA TYR A 979 22.80 -1.98 34.94
C TYR A 979 23.94 -1.16 35.55
N LEU A 980 25.17 -1.54 35.20
CA LEU A 980 26.39 -1.00 35.79
C LEU A 980 27.33 -0.54 34.65
N PRO A 981 26.96 0.48 33.88
CA PRO A 981 27.75 0.89 32.74
C PRO A 981 29.05 1.54 33.17
N PHE A 982 30.07 1.35 32.34
CA PHE A 982 31.33 2.06 32.46
C PHE A 982 31.92 2.33 31.08
N TYR A 983 32.97 3.13 31.02
CA TYR A 983 33.60 3.55 29.78
C TYR A 983 35.10 3.39 29.89
N VAL A 984 35.71 2.92 28.80
CA VAL A 984 37.17 2.90 28.63
C VAL A 984 37.47 3.53 27.28
N ASP A 985 38.16 4.66 27.29
CA ASP A 985 38.61 5.38 26.10
C ASP A 985 40.13 5.27 26.00
N PRO A 986 40.67 4.28 25.27
CA PRO A 986 42.10 4.07 25.18
C PRO A 986 42.75 4.86 24.05
N SER A 987 44.01 5.25 24.25
CA SER A 987 44.95 5.59 23.20
C SER A 987 45.71 4.34 22.74
N THR A 988 45.87 4.18 21.42
CA THR A 988 46.55 3.05 20.80
C THR A 988 47.70 3.50 19.89
N SER A 989 48.70 2.64 19.71
CA SER A 989 49.78 2.83 18.73
C SER A 989 50.01 1.58 17.89
N ASN A 990 50.38 1.74 16.62
CA ASN A 990 50.92 0.67 15.75
C ASN A 990 50.02 -0.57 15.50
N GLY A 991 48.81 -0.64 16.05
CA GLY A 991 47.87 -1.74 15.86
C GLY A 991 46.61 -1.61 16.69
N ALA A 992 45.64 -2.49 16.44
CA ALA A 992 44.37 -2.51 17.17
C ALA A 992 44.55 -3.04 18.61
N LEU A 993 43.63 -2.64 19.50
CA LEU A 993 43.60 -3.03 20.91
C LEU A 993 42.23 -3.63 21.23
N GLN A 994 42.18 -4.76 21.92
CA GLN A 994 40.94 -5.34 22.42
C GLN A 994 40.89 -5.32 23.94
N ILE A 995 39.84 -4.71 24.49
CA ILE A 995 39.59 -4.65 25.93
C ILE A 995 38.26 -5.35 26.22
N LYS A 996 38.28 -6.28 27.17
CA LYS A 996 37.10 -6.96 27.70
C LYS A 996 36.61 -6.24 28.95
N GLY A 997 35.34 -5.89 28.96
CA GLY A 997 34.64 -5.26 30.08
C GLY A 997 33.58 -6.17 30.69
N GLU A 998 33.51 -6.24 32.03
CA GLU A 998 32.43 -6.92 32.77
C GLU A 998 32.13 -6.16 34.08
N ALA A 999 30.89 -6.24 34.56
CA ALA A 999 30.49 -5.68 35.84
C ALA A 999 30.04 -6.79 36.82
N PHE A 1000 30.19 -6.51 38.11
CA PHE A 1000 29.83 -7.41 39.20
C PHE A 1000 29.17 -6.61 40.33
N THR A 1001 28.14 -7.18 40.95
CA THR A 1001 27.46 -6.62 42.14
C THR A 1001 28.05 -7.13 43.46
N THR A 1002 29.23 -7.75 43.40
CA THR A 1002 29.95 -8.24 44.59
C THR A 1002 31.41 -7.87 44.47
N ASN A 1003 31.97 -7.38 45.57
CA ASN A 1003 33.36 -7.00 45.68
C ASN A 1003 33.92 -7.59 46.97
N SER A 1004 34.91 -8.46 46.82
CA SER A 1004 35.58 -9.16 47.92
C SER A 1004 36.99 -8.61 48.20
N GLY A 1005 37.36 -7.49 47.55
CA GLY A 1005 38.62 -6.81 47.80
C GLY A 1005 38.66 -6.10 49.15
N THR A 1006 39.86 -5.73 49.57
CA THR A 1006 40.11 -4.88 50.75
C THR A 1006 40.32 -3.43 50.32
N PHE A 1007 40.43 -2.50 51.26
CA PHE A 1007 40.73 -1.09 50.99
C PHE A 1007 41.66 -0.52 52.06
N PRO A 1008 42.50 0.48 51.70
CA PRO A 1008 43.47 1.08 52.61
C PRO A 1008 42.77 1.98 53.65
N ALA A 1009 43.47 2.30 54.75
CA ALA A 1009 42.90 3.02 55.90
C ALA A 1009 42.34 4.43 55.59
N ASN A 1010 42.76 5.04 54.48
CA ASN A 1010 42.24 6.34 54.00
C ASN A 1010 40.93 6.22 53.19
N VAL A 1011 40.34 5.02 53.08
CA VAL A 1011 39.02 4.77 52.51
C VAL A 1011 38.10 4.27 53.63
N SER A 1012 36.88 4.81 53.75
CA SER A 1012 35.92 4.40 54.80
C SER A 1012 34.97 3.30 54.35
N VAL A 1013 34.63 3.28 53.06
CA VAL A 1013 33.66 2.36 52.47
C VAL A 1013 34.13 2.01 51.06
N LEU A 1014 34.20 0.73 50.73
CA LEU A 1014 34.37 0.21 49.37
C LEU A 1014 33.01 -0.25 48.83
N SER A 1015 32.70 0.11 47.58
CA SER A 1015 31.46 -0.33 46.93
C SER A 1015 31.45 -1.84 46.72
N ASN A 1016 30.26 -2.43 46.87
CA ASN A 1016 29.97 -3.81 46.48
C ASN A 1016 30.01 -3.99 44.96
N ASN A 1017 29.78 -2.92 44.19
CA ASN A 1017 29.87 -2.97 42.73
C ASN A 1017 31.32 -2.80 42.29
N ARG A 1018 31.75 -3.58 41.30
CA ARG A 1018 33.07 -3.49 40.69
C ARG A 1018 33.00 -3.75 39.19
N TRP A 1019 33.98 -3.21 38.48
CA TRP A 1019 34.15 -3.36 37.04
C TRP A 1019 35.50 -3.99 36.74
N GLU A 1020 35.52 -4.85 35.73
CA GLU A 1020 36.74 -5.40 35.16
C GLU A 1020 36.93 -4.84 33.76
N ALA A 1021 38.13 -4.35 33.47
CA ALA A 1021 38.57 -3.97 32.14
C ALA A 1021 39.93 -4.64 31.89
N SER A 1022 39.95 -5.71 31.10
CA SER A 1022 41.16 -6.49 30.85
C SER A 1022 41.54 -6.44 29.38
N VAL A 1023 42.82 -6.19 29.09
CA VAL A 1023 43.32 -6.28 27.72
C VAL A 1023 43.34 -7.75 27.29
N VAL A 1024 42.63 -8.08 26.22
CA VAL A 1024 42.55 -9.45 25.69
C VAL A 1024 43.37 -9.65 24.41
N SER A 1025 43.69 -8.56 23.70
CA SER A 1025 44.61 -8.58 22.55
C SER A 1025 45.21 -7.19 22.31
N GLY A 1026 46.43 -7.11 21.76
CA GLY A 1026 47.07 -5.84 21.41
C GLY A 1026 47.70 -5.07 22.57
N ASN A 1027 48.15 -5.75 23.64
CA ASN A 1027 48.75 -5.09 24.81
C ASN A 1027 49.93 -4.17 24.49
N SER A 1028 50.78 -4.53 23.52
CA SER A 1028 51.89 -3.68 23.04
C SER A 1028 51.43 -2.37 22.42
N ASN A 1029 50.17 -2.31 21.99
CA ASN A 1029 49.58 -1.16 21.32
C ASN A 1029 48.91 -0.22 22.32
N PHE A 1030 48.67 -0.65 23.57
CA PHE A 1030 47.98 0.12 24.59
C PHE A 1030 48.91 1.16 25.24
N LEU A 1031 48.56 2.44 25.13
CA LEU A 1031 49.38 3.52 25.69
C LEU A 1031 48.82 4.03 27.02
N ASN A 1032 47.54 4.36 27.05
CA ASN A 1032 46.82 4.90 28.21
C ASN A 1032 45.31 4.84 27.96
N ALA A 1033 44.48 5.03 28.99
CA ALA A 1033 43.03 5.16 28.85
C ALA A 1033 42.40 6.14 29.84
N ASN A 1034 41.44 6.92 29.37
CA ASN A 1034 40.47 7.58 30.25
C ASN A 1034 39.36 6.61 30.64
N VAL A 1035 38.95 6.62 31.91
CA VAL A 1035 37.94 5.71 32.45
C VAL A 1035 36.82 6.50 33.12
N ARG A 1036 35.58 6.05 32.91
CA ARG A 1036 34.42 6.53 33.68
C ARG A 1036 33.62 5.35 34.19
N ILE A 1037 33.28 5.36 35.48
CA ILE A 1037 32.32 4.43 36.08
C ILE A 1037 31.05 5.17 36.46
N THR A 1038 29.91 4.49 36.38
CA THR A 1038 28.60 5.06 36.71
C THR A 1038 27.90 4.13 37.69
N ASP A 1039 27.51 4.69 38.84
CA ASP A 1039 26.86 3.98 39.94
C ASP A 1039 26.09 4.99 40.79
N ALA A 1040 24.84 4.65 41.13
CA ALA A 1040 23.95 5.50 41.91
C ALA A 1040 24.47 5.78 43.33
N SER A 1041 25.36 4.93 43.86
CA SER A 1041 25.96 5.08 45.20
C SER A 1041 27.14 6.04 45.27
N ILE A 1042 27.57 6.62 44.13
CA ILE A 1042 28.66 7.60 44.08
C ILE A 1042 28.23 8.92 44.73
N ALA A 1043 28.95 9.32 45.78
CA ALA A 1043 28.78 10.58 46.51
C ALA A 1043 29.90 11.60 46.20
N SER A 1044 29.77 12.84 46.68
CA SER A 1044 30.74 13.92 46.41
C SER A 1044 32.16 13.64 46.93
N ASN A 1045 32.30 12.82 47.99
CA ASN A 1045 33.59 12.39 48.53
C ASN A 1045 34.07 11.02 48.01
N SER A 1046 33.38 10.46 47.00
CA SER A 1046 33.79 9.19 46.40
C SER A 1046 34.97 9.39 45.46
N LYS A 1047 35.84 8.38 45.40
CA LYS A 1047 36.93 8.29 44.43
C LYS A 1047 36.92 6.91 43.76
N MET A 1048 37.39 6.87 42.52
CA MET A 1048 37.63 5.64 41.80
C MET A 1048 38.85 4.96 42.43
N LEU A 1049 38.72 3.67 42.68
CA LEU A 1049 39.75 2.82 43.26
C LEU A 1049 40.11 1.75 42.24
N LYS A 1050 41.39 1.33 42.22
CA LYS A 1050 41.86 0.26 41.34
C LYS A 1050 42.53 -0.86 42.13
N SER A 1051 42.48 -2.06 41.58
CA SER A 1051 43.22 -3.23 42.07
C SER A 1051 43.77 -4.04 40.89
N ALA A 1052 44.81 -4.83 41.13
CA ALA A 1052 45.35 -5.77 40.15
C ALA A 1052 44.57 -7.10 40.11
N THR A 1053 43.75 -7.37 41.13
CA THR A 1053 42.94 -8.60 41.23
C THR A 1053 41.58 -8.30 41.86
N ALA A 1054 40.58 -9.16 41.63
CA ALA A 1054 39.25 -8.99 42.21
C ALA A 1054 39.21 -9.04 43.75
N THR A 1055 40.18 -9.72 44.39
CA THR A 1055 40.27 -9.88 45.86
C THR A 1055 41.39 -9.04 46.50
N GLY A 1056 42.12 -8.27 45.71
CA GLY A 1056 43.24 -7.45 46.20
C GLY A 1056 42.77 -6.18 46.90
N GLU A 1057 43.72 -5.38 47.37
CA GLU A 1057 43.44 -4.05 47.90
C GLU A 1057 43.07 -3.07 46.77
N TYR A 1058 41.92 -2.42 46.88
CA TYR A 1058 41.45 -1.36 46.00
C TYR A 1058 42.00 -0.02 46.47
N ALA A 1059 43.15 0.37 45.92
CA ALA A 1059 43.84 1.59 46.28
C ALA A 1059 43.38 2.79 45.43
N VAL A 1060 43.49 3.99 46.03
CA VAL A 1060 43.42 5.25 45.28
C VAL A 1060 44.63 5.32 44.33
N PHE A 1061 44.44 5.85 43.13
CA PHE A 1061 45.48 5.93 42.11
C PHE A 1061 45.55 7.30 41.45
N SER A 1062 46.69 7.58 40.82
CA SER A 1062 46.90 8.72 39.94
C SER A 1062 46.65 8.32 38.48
N PRO A 1063 45.93 9.13 37.69
CA PRO A 1063 45.31 10.39 38.09
C PRO A 1063 43.99 10.19 38.85
N VAL A 1064 43.71 11.12 39.77
CA VAL A 1064 42.53 11.08 40.64
C VAL A 1064 41.25 11.24 39.83
N SER A 1065 40.18 10.56 40.27
CA SER A 1065 38.87 10.70 39.66
C SER A 1065 38.09 11.91 40.17
N ILE A 1066 37.38 12.57 39.27
CA ILE A 1066 36.48 13.67 39.56
C ILE A 1066 35.04 13.14 39.67
N PRO A 1067 34.33 13.47 40.75
CA PRO A 1067 32.92 13.13 40.89
C PRO A 1067 32.04 14.06 40.05
N SER A 1068 31.05 13.47 39.40
CA SER A 1068 29.86 14.11 38.85
C SER A 1068 28.64 13.33 39.36
N SER A 1069 27.43 13.90 39.31
CA SER A 1069 26.23 13.21 39.83
C SER A 1069 26.12 11.78 39.27
N GLY A 1070 26.25 10.77 40.14
CA GLY A 1070 26.20 9.34 39.80
C GLY A 1070 27.36 8.79 38.95
N SER A 1071 28.49 9.50 38.79
CA SER A 1071 29.62 9.05 37.96
C SER A 1071 30.97 9.55 38.44
N LEU A 1072 32.02 8.75 38.23
CA LEU A 1072 33.41 9.11 38.49
C LEU A 1072 34.23 8.99 37.21
N THR A 1073 35.01 10.02 36.92
CA THR A 1073 35.75 10.20 35.67
C THR A 1073 37.23 10.45 35.98
N THR A 1074 38.16 9.77 35.31
CA THR A 1074 39.61 10.04 35.47
C THR A 1074 39.94 11.46 34.99
N TYR A 1075 40.68 12.26 35.79
CA TYR A 1075 41.04 13.62 35.39
C TYR A 1075 41.99 13.68 34.18
N SER A 1076 42.90 12.71 34.09
CA SER A 1076 43.76 12.50 32.92
C SER A 1076 43.81 11.00 32.58
N PRO A 1077 44.42 10.59 31.45
CA PRO A 1077 44.50 9.18 31.08
C PRO A 1077 45.36 8.36 32.06
N ILE A 1078 44.90 7.16 32.42
CA ILE A 1078 45.69 6.17 33.17
C ILE A 1078 46.70 5.55 32.20
N MET A 1079 47.98 5.65 32.50
CA MET A 1079 49.04 5.02 31.69
C MET A 1079 48.89 3.49 31.67
N ALA A 1080 49.25 2.85 30.57
CA ALA A 1080 49.09 1.40 30.41
C ALA A 1080 49.80 0.59 31.51
N THR A 1081 50.95 1.05 31.99
CA THR A 1081 51.70 0.45 33.12
C THR A 1081 50.94 0.49 34.44
N ASP A 1082 50.01 1.43 34.58
CA ASP A 1082 49.20 1.67 35.78
C ASP A 1082 47.76 1.20 35.64
N PHE A 1083 47.37 0.69 34.48
CA PHE A 1083 46.02 0.20 34.21
C PHE A 1083 45.82 -1.19 34.84
N ALA A 1084 45.49 -1.21 36.13
CA ALA A 1084 45.42 -2.45 36.92
C ALA A 1084 44.22 -3.38 36.57
N GLY A 1085 43.24 -2.86 35.83
CA GLY A 1085 42.17 -3.64 35.20
C GLY A 1085 40.97 -4.01 36.08
N TYR A 1086 41.03 -3.77 37.40
CA TYR A 1086 39.87 -3.87 38.29
C TYR A 1086 39.56 -2.51 38.88
N PHE A 1087 38.34 -2.03 38.72
CA PHE A 1087 37.88 -0.72 39.18
C PHE A 1087 36.72 -0.86 40.15
N SER A 1088 36.65 0.02 41.13
CA SER A 1088 35.52 0.20 42.05
C SER A 1088 35.47 1.67 42.47
N HIS A 1089 34.58 2.02 43.40
CA HIS A 1089 34.60 3.32 44.07
C HIS A 1089 34.50 3.16 45.58
N GLY A 1090 34.97 4.18 46.29
CA GLY A 1090 34.86 4.25 47.73
C GLY A 1090 34.95 5.67 48.27
N GLN A 1091 34.46 5.87 49.49
CA GLN A 1091 34.48 7.17 50.16
C GLN A 1091 35.83 7.40 50.83
N ILE A 1092 36.42 8.58 50.60
CA ILE A 1092 37.74 8.92 51.16
C ILE A 1092 37.58 9.55 52.56
N ILE A 1093 38.51 9.19 53.45
CA ILE A 1093 38.71 9.84 54.75
C ILE A 1093 39.94 10.74 54.66
N CYS A 1094 39.73 12.04 54.82
CA CYS A 1094 40.83 13.01 54.89
C CYS A 1094 41.22 13.31 56.33
N THR A 1095 42.34 12.73 56.77
CA THR A 1095 42.92 12.99 58.09
C THR A 1095 43.97 14.11 57.98
N GLY A 1096 43.55 15.34 58.28
CA GLY A 1096 44.40 16.53 58.26
C GLY A 1096 44.21 17.42 57.02
N THR A 1097 44.90 18.57 56.98
CA THR A 1097 44.85 19.52 55.87
C THR A 1097 45.93 19.23 54.84
N VAL A 1098 45.52 18.89 53.62
CA VAL A 1098 46.43 18.83 52.46
C VAL A 1098 46.72 20.27 52.02
N LEU A 1099 48.00 20.64 51.99
CA LEU A 1099 48.43 21.98 51.57
C LEU A 1099 48.22 22.16 50.07
N ALA A 1100 48.02 23.40 49.59
CA ALA A 1100 48.04 23.72 48.16
C ALA A 1100 49.39 23.32 47.51
N PRO A 1101 49.43 23.06 46.20
CA PRO A 1101 50.70 22.91 45.49
C PRO A 1101 51.50 24.22 45.53
N THR A 1102 52.78 24.15 45.19
CA THR A 1102 53.67 25.32 45.14
C THR A 1102 54.12 25.59 43.72
N GLY A 1103 54.37 26.85 43.38
CA GLY A 1103 54.77 27.25 42.02
C GLY A 1103 54.83 28.77 41.90
N THR A 1104 55.36 29.27 40.79
CA THR A 1104 55.39 30.72 40.54
C THR A 1104 53.99 31.20 40.16
N ALA A 1105 53.58 32.33 40.75
CA ALA A 1105 52.25 32.91 40.54
C ALA A 1105 52.04 33.47 39.12
N ILE A 1106 53.11 33.76 38.38
CA ILE A 1106 53.07 34.18 36.98
C ILE A 1106 54.04 33.27 36.21
N GLN A 1107 53.59 32.73 35.07
CA GLN A 1107 54.40 31.88 34.20
C GLN A 1107 54.23 32.30 32.74
N ASP A 1108 55.32 32.74 32.12
CA ASP A 1108 55.36 33.07 30.71
C ASP A 1108 55.19 31.80 29.86
N PHE A 1109 54.59 31.93 28.67
CA PHE A 1109 54.24 30.81 27.81
C PHE A 1109 54.39 31.20 26.32
N VAL A 1110 54.28 30.25 25.40
CA VAL A 1110 54.21 30.51 23.95
C VAL A 1110 52.86 30.07 23.38
N THR A 1111 52.38 30.73 22.32
CA THR A 1111 51.09 30.38 21.67
C THR A 1111 51.01 28.89 21.35
N GLY A 1112 49.92 28.25 21.80
CA GLY A 1112 49.66 26.82 21.65
C GLY A 1112 49.95 26.00 22.91
N GLN A 1113 50.62 26.56 23.92
CA GLN A 1113 50.78 25.91 25.22
C GLN A 1113 49.47 25.86 26.01
N THR A 1114 49.37 24.84 26.85
CA THR A 1114 48.19 24.43 27.59
C THR A 1114 48.48 24.39 29.09
N LEU A 1115 47.46 24.20 29.94
CA LEU A 1115 47.65 24.05 31.38
C LEU A 1115 48.61 22.91 31.77
N ALA A 1116 48.84 21.93 30.89
CA ALA A 1116 49.85 20.90 31.08
C ALA A 1116 51.30 21.44 31.08
N ASP A 1117 51.53 22.61 30.48
CA ASP A 1117 52.86 23.23 30.33
C ASP A 1117 53.25 24.11 31.53
N PHE A 1118 52.31 24.44 32.42
CA PHE A 1118 52.64 25.16 33.65
C PHE A 1118 53.44 24.28 34.62
N VAL A 1119 54.52 24.86 35.15
CA VAL A 1119 55.39 24.22 36.14
C VAL A 1119 54.79 24.45 37.54
N VAL A 1120 54.07 23.45 38.04
CA VAL A 1120 53.51 23.42 39.39
C VAL A 1120 54.09 22.23 40.15
N ASN A 1121 54.65 22.48 41.34
CA ASN A 1121 55.20 21.47 42.24
C ASN A 1121 54.12 20.99 43.22
N GLY A 1122 53.53 19.84 42.91
CA GLY A 1122 52.60 19.13 43.76
C GLY A 1122 52.27 17.74 43.19
N THR A 1123 51.40 17.00 43.87
CA THR A 1123 50.97 15.66 43.43
C THR A 1123 49.56 15.72 42.86
N ASP A 1124 49.31 15.04 41.74
CA ASP A 1124 47.96 14.94 41.12
C ASP A 1124 47.25 16.30 41.00
N ILE A 1125 47.87 17.20 40.23
CA ILE A 1125 47.39 18.56 40.04
C ILE A 1125 46.06 18.58 39.31
N ILE A 1126 45.07 19.30 39.85
CA ILE A 1126 43.78 19.56 39.20
C ILE A 1126 43.63 21.08 39.03
N TRP A 1127 43.26 21.51 37.82
CA TRP A 1127 43.10 22.92 37.48
C TRP A 1127 41.64 23.38 37.53
N TYR A 1128 41.44 24.62 37.97
CA TYR A 1128 40.13 25.27 38.12
C TYR A 1128 40.15 26.70 37.54
N ASP A 1129 38.98 27.18 37.15
CA ASP A 1129 38.75 28.57 36.70
C ASP A 1129 38.58 29.57 37.86
N ALA A 1130 38.43 29.10 39.11
CA ALA A 1130 38.25 29.95 40.29
C ALA A 1130 38.95 29.41 41.55
N GLU A 1131 39.26 30.33 42.46
CA GLU A 1131 39.96 30.07 43.74
C GLU A 1131 39.12 29.19 44.68
N ILE A 1132 37.87 29.60 44.93
CA ILE A 1132 36.89 28.89 45.77
C ILE A 1132 35.76 28.42 44.86
N GLY A 1133 35.44 27.12 44.88
CA GLY A 1133 34.56 26.54 43.87
C GLY A 1133 35.20 26.62 42.47
N GLY A 1134 34.39 26.79 41.43
CA GLY A 1134 34.86 26.86 40.04
C GLY A 1134 34.70 25.56 39.26
N ASN A 1135 34.70 25.69 37.93
CA ASN A 1135 34.68 24.55 37.02
C ASN A 1135 36.10 23.99 36.88
N ILE A 1136 36.18 22.67 36.80
CA ILE A 1136 37.45 21.98 36.52
C ILE A 1136 37.82 22.21 35.05
N LEU A 1137 39.09 22.54 34.83
CA LEU A 1137 39.65 22.77 33.51
C LEU A 1137 40.43 21.55 33.03
N PRO A 1138 40.22 21.10 31.78
CA PRO A 1138 41.04 20.05 31.19
C PRO A 1138 42.47 20.55 30.99
N LEU A 1139 43.44 19.65 31.11
CA LEU A 1139 44.86 19.97 30.89
C LEU A 1139 45.15 20.51 29.48
N SER A 1140 44.28 20.24 28.51
CA SER A 1140 44.35 20.77 27.14
C SER A 1140 43.86 22.22 27.00
N THR A 1141 43.38 22.85 28.08
CA THR A 1141 42.97 24.26 28.06
C THR A 1141 44.17 25.12 27.67
N LEU A 1142 44.04 25.90 26.60
CA LEU A 1142 45.07 26.83 26.15
C LEU A 1142 45.31 27.91 27.20
N ILE A 1143 46.58 28.23 27.43
CA ILE A 1143 46.96 29.33 28.32
C ILE A 1143 46.63 30.66 27.62
N VAL A 1144 46.00 31.58 28.34
CA VAL A 1144 45.67 32.92 27.87
C VAL A 1144 46.44 33.95 28.73
N SER A 1145 47.09 34.90 28.07
CA SER A 1145 47.86 35.97 28.72
C SER A 1145 46.94 36.79 29.65
N GLY A 1146 47.39 37.01 30.88
CA GLY A 1146 46.65 37.75 31.91
C GLY A 1146 45.51 36.98 32.58
N VAL A 1147 45.22 35.74 32.20
CA VAL A 1147 44.20 34.90 32.85
C VAL A 1147 44.82 34.11 34.00
N THR A 1148 44.14 34.09 35.15
CA THR A 1148 44.54 33.33 36.33
C THR A 1148 43.80 31.99 36.38
N TYR A 1149 44.57 30.92 36.55
CA TYR A 1149 44.10 29.55 36.75
C TYR A 1149 44.48 29.07 38.15
N TYR A 1150 43.72 28.14 38.71
CA TYR A 1150 43.92 27.71 40.09
C TYR A 1150 44.23 26.22 40.17
N ALA A 1151 45.42 25.86 40.66
CA ALA A 1151 45.89 24.49 40.80
C ALA A 1151 45.68 23.98 42.23
N SER A 1152 44.96 22.87 42.40
CA SER A 1152 44.98 22.09 43.64
C SER A 1152 45.96 20.94 43.51
N GLN A 1153 46.28 20.28 44.63
CA GLN A 1153 46.98 19.00 44.62
C GLN A 1153 46.18 17.97 45.40
N THR A 1154 46.31 16.70 45.02
CA THR A 1154 45.68 15.60 45.71
C THR A 1154 46.73 14.65 46.27
N ILE A 1155 46.67 14.37 47.57
CA ILE A 1155 47.57 13.43 48.25
C ILE A 1155 46.71 12.38 48.94
N ASN A 1156 46.95 11.09 48.64
CA ASN A 1156 46.19 9.96 49.18
C ASN A 1156 44.66 10.09 48.98
N GLY A 1157 44.22 10.68 47.86
CA GLY A 1157 42.81 10.89 47.53
C GLY A 1157 42.17 12.14 48.13
N CYS A 1158 42.90 12.91 48.94
CA CYS A 1158 42.44 14.15 49.55
C CYS A 1158 43.00 15.36 48.83
N GLU A 1159 42.10 16.17 48.30
CA GLU A 1159 42.44 17.41 47.61
C GLU A 1159 42.77 18.53 48.61
N SER A 1160 43.68 19.42 48.23
CA SER A 1160 44.09 20.55 49.05
C SER A 1160 42.94 21.50 49.38
N SER A 1161 42.87 21.99 50.62
CA SER A 1161 41.80 22.88 51.06
C SER A 1161 41.88 24.29 50.44
N THR A 1162 43.05 24.65 49.90
CA THR A 1162 43.31 25.88 49.13
C THR A 1162 43.95 25.53 47.79
N LYS A 1163 43.91 26.45 46.83
CA LYS A 1163 44.50 26.29 45.49
C LYS A 1163 45.60 27.32 45.26
N LEU A 1164 46.61 26.97 44.48
CA LEU A 1164 47.65 27.88 43.99
C LEU A 1164 47.13 28.65 42.78
N ALA A 1165 47.09 29.97 42.85
CA ALA A 1165 46.79 30.83 41.70
C ALA A 1165 48.03 30.95 40.78
N VAL A 1166 47.87 30.66 39.49
CA VAL A 1166 48.89 30.78 38.44
C VAL A 1166 48.32 31.59 37.28
N THR A 1167 48.85 32.79 37.05
CA THR A 1167 48.47 33.68 35.96
C THR A 1167 49.35 33.46 34.74
N GLY A 1168 48.74 33.31 33.56
CA GLY A 1168 49.46 33.31 32.30
C GLY A 1168 50.21 34.62 32.14
N GLY A 1169 51.53 34.55 32.09
CA GLY A 1169 52.43 35.69 31.91
C GLY A 1169 52.42 36.23 30.48
N ILE A 1170 53.56 36.73 30.02
CA ILE A 1170 53.69 37.27 28.66
C ILE A 1170 53.74 36.08 27.69
N ASN A 1171 52.97 36.15 26.60
CA ASN A 1171 53.18 35.26 25.47
C ASN A 1171 54.54 35.61 24.83
N LEU A 1172 55.54 34.75 24.99
CA LEU A 1172 56.92 34.97 24.54
C LEU A 1172 57.09 34.87 23.01
N GLN A 1173 56.01 34.64 22.26
CA GLN A 1173 56.05 34.79 20.81
C GLN A 1173 56.17 36.27 20.42
N ARG A 1174 57.10 36.57 19.52
CA ARG A 1174 57.12 37.85 18.82
C ARG A 1174 55.96 37.85 17.82
N GLU A 1175 55.09 38.86 17.85
CA GLU A 1175 54.21 39.13 16.71
C GLU A 1175 55.08 39.50 15.51
N ASP A 1176 55.42 38.51 14.69
CA ASP A 1176 56.07 38.73 13.41
C ASP A 1176 55.00 39.04 12.36
N PHE A 1177 55.31 40.00 11.49
CA PHE A 1177 54.44 40.62 10.48
C PHE A 1177 53.62 39.67 9.57
N GLU A 1178 53.91 38.38 9.57
CA GLU A 1178 53.10 37.36 8.89
C GLU A 1178 51.68 37.25 9.51
N SER A 1179 51.51 37.60 10.79
CA SER A 1179 50.22 37.54 11.48
C SER A 1179 49.20 38.60 11.03
N ILE A 1180 49.65 39.76 10.53
CA ILE A 1180 48.78 40.89 10.12
C ILE A 1180 48.52 40.99 8.60
N ALA A 1181 48.94 39.97 7.84
CA ALA A 1181 48.66 39.79 6.41
C ALA A 1181 48.88 41.03 5.50
N PHE A 1182 49.84 41.90 5.82
CA PHE A 1182 50.09 43.14 5.08
C PHE A 1182 50.62 42.87 3.65
N LYS A 1183 49.88 43.31 2.63
CA LYS A 1183 50.19 43.17 1.20
C LYS A 1183 50.29 44.54 0.53
N TYR A 1184 51.17 44.63 -0.47
CA TYR A 1184 51.38 45.85 -1.25
C TYR A 1184 51.61 45.51 -2.73
N PHE A 1185 50.85 46.12 -3.64
CA PHE A 1185 50.91 45.80 -5.06
C PHE A 1185 50.29 46.90 -5.95
N PRO A 1186 50.70 47.02 -7.23
CA PRO A 1186 51.82 46.31 -7.84
C PRO A 1186 53.17 46.89 -7.36
N ASN A 1187 54.14 46.01 -7.15
CA ASN A 1187 55.54 46.40 -6.96
C ASN A 1187 56.42 45.53 -7.87
N PRO A 1188 57.04 46.06 -8.94
CA PRO A 1188 57.26 47.48 -9.21
C PRO A 1188 56.00 48.28 -9.58
N VAL A 1189 55.86 49.47 -9.01
CA VAL A 1189 54.71 50.38 -9.19
C VAL A 1189 54.94 51.33 -10.36
N GLU A 1190 53.90 51.61 -11.14
CA GLU A 1190 53.89 52.76 -12.05
C GLU A 1190 53.29 53.96 -11.33
N ASN A 1191 51.97 54.16 -11.29
CA ASN A 1191 51.43 55.39 -10.71
C ASN A 1191 50.76 55.19 -9.34
N ARG A 1192 50.20 54.01 -9.04
CA ARG A 1192 49.42 53.78 -7.82
C ARG A 1192 49.80 52.46 -7.17
N LEU A 1193 50.10 52.51 -5.87
CA LEU A 1193 50.41 51.35 -5.04
C LEU A 1193 49.26 51.11 -4.07
N ASN A 1194 48.63 49.95 -4.15
CA ASN A 1194 47.59 49.51 -3.22
C ASN A 1194 48.22 48.80 -2.02
N LEU A 1195 47.67 49.04 -0.85
CA LEU A 1195 48.05 48.47 0.43
C LEU A 1195 46.82 47.81 1.07
N ILE A 1196 46.96 46.58 1.55
CA ILE A 1196 45.89 45.81 2.22
C ILE A 1196 46.47 45.19 3.48
N SER A 1197 45.72 45.20 4.57
CA SER A 1197 46.11 44.67 5.89
C SER A 1197 44.91 44.01 6.58
N SER A 1198 45.15 43.06 7.50
CA SER A 1198 44.08 42.55 8.38
C SER A 1198 43.78 43.47 9.57
N GLU A 1199 44.53 44.57 9.73
CA GLU A 1199 44.30 45.63 10.70
C GLU A 1199 44.46 47.03 10.08
N ASN A 1200 43.98 48.08 10.75
CA ASN A 1200 44.03 49.45 10.23
C ASN A 1200 45.47 49.93 10.00
N ILE A 1201 45.75 50.38 8.77
CA ILE A 1201 46.97 51.09 8.42
C ILE A 1201 46.82 52.52 8.96
N GLU A 1202 47.52 52.85 10.04
CA GLU A 1202 47.44 54.18 10.65
C GLU A 1202 48.12 55.23 9.76
N SER A 1203 49.34 54.94 9.32
CA SER A 1203 50.11 55.85 8.49
C SER A 1203 51.08 55.14 7.55
N VAL A 1204 51.38 55.81 6.45
CA VAL A 1204 52.37 55.40 5.47
C VAL A 1204 53.28 56.57 5.15
N GLU A 1205 54.57 56.32 5.25
CA GLU A 1205 55.63 57.25 4.87
C GLU A 1205 56.45 56.65 3.73
N ILE A 1206 56.86 57.44 2.74
CA ILE A 1206 57.78 56.98 1.69
C ILE A 1206 59.07 57.79 1.79
N TYR A 1207 60.19 57.08 1.74
CA TYR A 1207 61.53 57.63 1.76
C TYR A 1207 62.28 57.30 0.47
N ASN A 1208 63.05 58.27 -0.04
CA ASN A 1208 64.02 58.00 -1.11
C ASN A 1208 65.28 57.28 -0.55
N PHE A 1209 66.20 56.86 -1.41
CA PHE A 1209 67.42 56.14 -0.97
C PHE A 1209 68.41 56.95 -0.13
N LEU A 1210 68.25 58.28 -0.10
CA LEU A 1210 69.02 59.16 0.77
C LEU A 1210 68.40 59.28 2.17
N GLY A 1211 67.28 58.59 2.42
CA GLY A 1211 66.54 58.64 3.69
C GLY A 1211 65.68 59.89 3.85
N GLN A 1212 65.48 60.69 2.80
CA GLN A 1212 64.59 61.85 2.84
C GLN A 1212 63.15 61.39 2.63
N LYS A 1213 62.23 61.86 3.48
CA LYS A 1213 60.80 61.59 3.36
C LYS A 1213 60.23 62.36 2.17
N VAL A 1214 59.69 61.63 1.20
CA VAL A 1214 59.11 62.18 -0.04
C VAL A 1214 57.58 62.10 -0.06
N PHE A 1215 56.97 61.29 0.81
CA PHE A 1215 55.51 61.19 0.96
C PHE A 1215 55.13 60.84 2.39
N TYR A 1216 53.97 61.32 2.82
CA TYR A 1216 53.34 60.98 4.09
C TYR A 1216 51.81 61.02 3.93
N ALA A 1217 51.14 59.97 4.40
CA ALA A 1217 49.68 59.95 4.52
C ALA A 1217 49.22 59.13 5.73
N THR A 1218 48.06 59.49 6.26
CA THR A 1218 47.34 58.70 7.27
C THR A 1218 46.11 58.08 6.62
N PHE A 1219 45.87 56.80 6.87
CA PHE A 1219 44.73 56.07 6.28
C PHE A 1219 43.65 55.74 7.32
N ASN A 1220 44.05 55.22 8.49
CA ASN A 1220 43.15 54.69 9.52
C ASN A 1220 42.10 53.70 8.95
N ALA A 1221 42.51 52.90 7.97
CA ALA A 1221 41.67 51.93 7.29
C ALA A 1221 42.50 50.68 6.96
N MET A 1222 41.83 49.55 6.78
CA MET A 1222 42.48 48.27 6.43
C MET A 1222 43.01 48.21 4.99
N GLU A 1223 42.61 49.18 4.16
CA GLU A 1223 43.07 49.33 2.78
C GLU A 1223 43.45 50.79 2.50
N GLY A 1224 44.46 51.00 1.64
CA GLY A 1224 44.91 52.34 1.26
C GLY A 1224 45.64 52.35 -0.09
N GLU A 1225 45.45 53.41 -0.87
CA GLU A 1225 46.17 53.64 -2.13
C GLU A 1225 47.16 54.80 -1.96
N VAL A 1226 48.39 54.60 -2.41
CA VAL A 1226 49.44 55.62 -2.42
C VAL A 1226 49.81 56.00 -3.86
N ASP A 1227 49.73 57.29 -4.17
CA ASP A 1227 50.06 57.84 -5.48
C ASP A 1227 51.57 58.09 -5.61
N PHE A 1228 52.20 57.39 -6.55
CA PHE A 1228 53.61 57.48 -6.92
C PHE A 1228 53.83 58.28 -8.22
N SER A 1229 52.79 58.83 -8.84
CA SER A 1229 52.87 59.51 -10.15
C SER A 1229 53.81 60.72 -10.16
N SER A 1230 53.95 61.42 -9.03
CA SER A 1230 54.84 62.58 -8.85
C SER A 1230 56.28 62.20 -8.48
N LEU A 1231 56.54 60.93 -8.20
CA LEU A 1231 57.85 60.42 -7.79
C LEU A 1231 58.66 59.94 -9.00
N SER A 1232 59.95 60.26 -9.01
CA SER A 1232 60.87 59.87 -10.08
C SER A 1232 61.06 58.34 -10.14
N LYS A 1233 61.47 57.82 -11.31
CA LYS A 1233 61.83 56.40 -11.44
C LYS A 1233 62.98 56.06 -10.51
N GLY A 1234 62.84 55.01 -9.72
CA GLY A 1234 63.81 54.69 -8.67
C GLY A 1234 63.25 53.73 -7.63
N THR A 1235 64.08 53.36 -6.65
CA THR A 1235 63.61 52.58 -5.51
C THR A 1235 63.31 53.51 -4.34
N TYR A 1236 62.29 53.17 -3.56
CA TYR A 1236 61.83 53.86 -2.36
C TYR A 1236 61.66 52.86 -1.22
N ILE A 1237 61.70 53.35 0.02
CA ILE A 1237 61.31 52.59 1.20
C ILE A 1237 59.96 53.12 1.67
N LEU A 1238 58.94 52.28 1.63
CA LEU A 1238 57.64 52.55 2.23
C LEU A 1238 57.66 52.03 3.66
N ARG A 1239 57.35 52.91 4.61
CA ARG A 1239 57.19 52.59 6.02
C ARG A 1239 55.71 52.68 6.39
N ALA A 1240 55.08 51.56 6.71
CA ALA A 1240 53.68 51.49 7.16
C ALA A 1240 53.61 51.24 8.66
N LYS A 1241 52.77 52.01 9.36
CA LYS A 1241 52.42 51.80 10.78
C LYS A 1241 51.03 51.18 10.86
N ILE A 1242 50.92 50.03 11.52
CA ILE A 1242 49.68 49.25 11.71
C ILE A 1242 49.65 48.88 13.19
N GLY A 1243 48.77 49.52 13.96
CA GLY A 1243 48.82 49.47 15.43
C GLY A 1243 50.18 49.94 15.99
N GLU A 1244 50.73 49.16 16.92
CA GLU A 1244 52.07 49.39 17.49
C GLU A 1244 53.21 48.92 16.57
N LEU A 1245 52.91 48.22 15.48
CA LEU A 1245 53.89 47.63 14.57
C LEU A 1245 54.25 48.58 13.41
N VAL A 1246 55.52 48.50 12.99
CA VAL A 1246 56.07 49.29 11.88
C VAL A 1246 56.76 48.37 10.87
N LYS A 1247 56.34 48.39 9.60
CA LYS A 1247 57.02 47.69 8.51
C LYS A 1247 57.72 48.65 7.58
N ASN A 1248 58.95 48.30 7.19
CA ASN A 1248 59.61 48.89 6.03
C ASN A 1248 59.57 47.90 4.87
N VAL A 1249 59.04 48.31 3.72
CA VAL A 1249 59.02 47.53 2.48
C VAL A 1249 59.65 48.32 1.35
N LYS A 1250 60.38 47.63 0.48
CA LYS A 1250 61.06 48.23 -0.66
C LYS A 1250 60.09 48.33 -1.84
N ILE A 1251 59.83 49.55 -2.31
CA ILE A 1251 59.00 49.83 -3.49
C ILE A 1251 59.88 50.26 -4.65
N VAL A 1252 59.68 49.69 -5.83
CA VAL A 1252 60.39 50.05 -7.05
C VAL A 1252 59.43 50.79 -7.96
N LYS A 1253 59.69 52.07 -8.22
CA LYS A 1253 58.94 52.91 -9.17
C LYS A 1253 59.56 52.77 -10.57
N LYS A 1254 58.79 52.23 -11.51
CA LYS A 1254 59.18 52.07 -12.92
C LYS A 1254 59.01 53.33 -13.76
#